data_AF-A0AAU9X4R8-F1
#
_entry.id   AF-A0AAU9X4R8-F1
#
_cell.length_a   1.000
_cell.length_b   1.000
_cell.length_c   1.000
_cell.angle_alpha   90.00
_cell.angle_beta   90.00
_cell.angle_gamma   90.00
#
_symmetry.space_group_name_H-M   'P 1'
#
loop_
_entity.id
_entity.type
_entity.pdbx_description
1 polymer ?
#
loop_
_entity_poly.entity_id
_entity_poly.type
_entity_poly.pdbx_seq_one_letter_code
_entity_poly.pdbx_strand_id
1 'polypeptide(L)'
;MSFVLTDPKTASGFKWDDEVCEFFSTIKYLGGERTRKFVRGPGFFRTGRGGEKEFKSFADFNLCGPSLNATKRCQSGYTTESGMIKTHLQSLHSLCQHPKADLHAIVDNEKVRAIPVALASDGTALKPVDEKFVKKHPLPDPEKIKTNLITNADVTIATSLDNGAAMPVAVNFRPKSVTGEEIFSCMEDSIRTVQTFQNCLKGQRSVKHIVTSEASNCLAMSKCEECLKAKSVCASCKNMGQVSHHSSLRACDSCSDRNVTCQKLVVMAVATDCEECKKALVRLSDMADGKELPPELELVVPLPDVVHIGKSFKCSWSNWFINLDVLQDVKFVVHTIVPEQYRFWKSNQRGVCPHPIAVSEGPTGSILALDYNFETGLSRLLTIRLHQPADVSVVRDGLKDARNLCFIDGIAFLCERGKSTISFVDFEGKVKISTKSLKRRAELLRHLEALSLPTDGAVPVLRERLKDQLGAISKNTDCAEHVQMHPNRLGKPSAVYAASNDLLFCSDDESQYVYQITLTFDGVTIHGNATKFTAYPSSITNLLSITPLDQCAFFSGASSQGGLYKCELSAKTVTKAVCNSTLPCSEVNQVCTLNGRVVYTNTKAGKVIQYNPDDKSVRNLVGSGHNSSSDGTQDSCSFKQIEGICSVDKNLFVTDVSAGKLKIVTSLSETVFFLGILGSLYDTFGIHSKGIKPDGVSLKQAKENVTKIVSYVKDTVSKVKERYQLSETSATNGPQGIVS
;
A
#
# COMPACT_ATOMS: atom_id res chain seq x y z
N MET A 1 -43.33 30.63 11.22
CA MET A 1 -43.45 29.20 11.58
C MET A 1 -43.98 29.12 13.00
N SER A 2 -45.21 28.65 13.17
CA SER A 2 -45.77 28.34 14.48
C SER A 2 -45.29 26.95 14.89
N PHE A 3 -44.46 26.85 15.93
CA PHE A 3 -43.89 25.57 16.43
C PHE A 3 -44.92 24.62 17.07
N VAL A 4 -46.18 25.05 17.08
CA VAL A 4 -47.35 24.36 17.63
C VAL A 4 -48.51 24.68 16.70
N LEU A 5 -49.31 23.67 16.36
CA LEU A 5 -50.57 23.84 15.63
C LEU A 5 -51.74 23.57 16.59
N THR A 6 -52.67 24.52 16.68
CA THR A 6 -54.00 24.31 17.27
C THR A 6 -55.01 24.19 16.15
N ASP A 7 -55.77 23.10 16.11
CA ASP A 7 -56.91 22.96 15.19
C ASP A 7 -57.97 24.02 15.55
N PRO A 8 -58.26 25.00 14.67
CA PRO A 8 -59.22 26.05 14.99
C PRO A 8 -60.67 25.56 15.07
N LYS A 9 -60.97 24.33 14.64
CA LYS A 9 -62.33 23.74 14.72
C LYS A 9 -62.59 22.94 15.99
N THR A 10 -61.54 22.42 16.63
CA THR A 10 -61.63 21.67 17.88
C THR A 10 -60.57 22.21 18.81
N ALA A 11 -60.92 23.17 19.65
CA ALA A 11 -60.01 23.84 20.58
C ALA A 11 -59.48 22.93 21.72
N SER A 12 -59.05 21.70 21.41
CA SER A 12 -58.60 20.69 22.38
C SER A 12 -57.42 19.80 21.91
N GLY A 13 -56.88 19.97 20.71
CA GLY A 13 -55.76 19.15 20.21
C GLY A 13 -54.44 19.90 20.08
N PHE A 14 -53.62 19.94 21.13
CA PHE A 14 -52.26 20.49 21.05
C PHE A 14 -51.31 19.48 20.38
N LYS A 15 -50.81 19.77 19.17
CA LYS A 15 -49.83 18.94 18.46
C LYS A 15 -48.53 19.69 18.21
N TRP A 16 -47.42 19.07 18.60
CA TRP A 16 -46.07 19.57 18.33
C TRP A 16 -45.65 19.27 16.89
N ASP A 17 -44.81 20.14 16.34
CA ASP A 17 -44.09 19.87 15.10
C ASP A 17 -43.20 18.60 15.25
N ASP A 18 -43.12 17.80 14.19
CA ASP A 18 -42.40 16.53 14.20
C ASP A 18 -40.87 16.75 14.34
N GLU A 19 -40.31 17.82 13.77
CA GLU A 19 -38.89 18.18 13.92
C GLU A 19 -38.56 18.58 15.36
N VAL A 20 -39.50 19.26 16.04
CA VAL A 20 -39.36 19.63 17.46
C VAL A 20 -39.43 18.38 18.34
N CYS A 21 -40.30 17.42 18.01
CA CYS A 21 -40.35 16.13 18.70
C CYS A 21 -39.06 15.31 18.51
N GLU A 22 -38.49 15.32 17.30
CA GLU A 22 -37.24 14.65 16.98
C GLU A 22 -36.05 15.29 17.72
N PHE A 23 -35.94 16.61 17.68
CA PHE A 23 -34.91 17.37 18.41
C PHE A 23 -34.87 17.03 19.90
N PHE A 24 -36.03 16.99 20.57
CA PHE A 24 -36.10 16.63 21.99
C PHE A 24 -35.83 15.14 22.27
N SER A 25 -36.03 14.26 21.27
CA SER A 25 -35.63 12.85 21.35
C SER A 25 -34.12 12.71 21.25
N THR A 26 -33.49 13.46 20.34
CA THR A 26 -32.03 13.50 20.17
C THR A 26 -31.31 14.06 21.40
N ILE A 27 -31.81 15.14 22.00
CA ILE A 27 -31.25 15.69 23.26
C ILE A 27 -31.33 14.66 24.39
N LYS A 28 -32.45 13.94 24.50
CA LYS A 28 -32.59 12.88 25.50
C LYS A 28 -31.61 11.74 25.25
N TYR A 29 -31.43 11.35 24.00
CA TYR A 29 -30.51 10.28 23.62
C TYR A 29 -29.06 10.63 23.98
N LEU A 30 -28.61 11.83 23.57
CA LEU A 30 -27.22 12.27 23.79
C LEU A 30 -26.93 12.67 25.23
N GLY A 31 -27.86 13.37 25.88
CA GLY A 31 -27.64 13.98 27.21
C GLY A 31 -28.43 13.36 28.35
N GLY A 32 -29.25 12.35 28.09
CA GLY A 32 -30.13 11.74 29.08
C GLY A 32 -31.34 12.60 29.48
N GLU A 33 -32.17 12.06 30.39
CA GLU A 33 -33.42 12.71 30.81
C GLU A 33 -33.21 14.04 31.54
N ARG A 34 -32.07 14.21 32.24
CA ARG A 34 -31.72 15.46 32.93
C ARG A 34 -31.49 16.61 31.94
N THR A 35 -30.72 16.37 30.88
CA THR A 35 -30.42 17.38 29.85
C THR A 35 -31.68 17.75 29.06
N ARG A 36 -32.51 16.76 28.73
CA ARG A 36 -33.84 17.00 28.11
C ARG A 36 -34.73 17.89 28.98
N LYS A 37 -34.79 17.62 30.29
CA LYS A 37 -35.58 18.41 31.25
C LYS A 37 -35.01 19.82 31.45
N PHE A 38 -33.69 19.97 31.39
CA PHE A 38 -33.03 21.27 31.43
C PHE A 38 -33.40 22.14 30.21
N VAL A 39 -33.26 21.59 29.00
CA VAL A 39 -33.60 22.30 27.75
C VAL A 39 -35.10 22.60 27.64
N ARG A 40 -35.96 21.73 28.20
CA ARG A 40 -37.41 21.97 28.29
C ARG A 40 -37.76 23.18 29.16
N GLY A 41 -36.93 23.52 30.14
CA GLY A 41 -37.14 24.62 31.08
C GLY A 41 -38.34 24.42 32.04
N PRO A 42 -38.49 25.28 33.06
CA PRO A 42 -39.67 25.31 33.92
C PRO A 42 -40.85 26.01 33.22
N GLY A 43 -42.06 25.45 33.35
CA GLY A 43 -43.27 26.01 32.69
C GLY A 43 -43.76 27.33 33.27
N PHE A 44 -43.42 27.66 34.51
CA PHE A 44 -43.78 28.92 35.16
C PHE A 44 -42.50 29.73 35.40
N PHE A 45 -42.26 30.72 34.54
CA PHE A 45 -41.07 31.56 34.59
C PHE A 45 -41.03 32.35 35.92
N ARG A 46 -39.87 32.40 36.60
CA ARG A 46 -39.61 33.16 37.85
C ARG A 46 -40.37 32.76 39.14
N THR A 47 -41.12 31.66 39.17
CA THR A 47 -41.96 31.29 40.35
C THR A 47 -41.25 30.53 41.48
N GLY A 48 -39.95 30.23 41.36
CA GLY A 48 -39.16 29.56 42.41
C GLY A 48 -39.69 28.16 42.81
N ARG A 49 -39.06 27.52 43.80
CA ARG A 49 -39.63 26.31 44.43
C ARG A 49 -40.61 26.74 45.52
N GLY A 50 -41.91 26.49 45.32
CA GLY A 50 -42.95 26.71 46.34
C GLY A 50 -43.98 27.80 46.02
N GLY A 51 -43.83 28.55 44.92
CA GLY A 51 -44.87 29.49 44.48
C GLY A 51 -46.14 28.79 43.99
N GLU A 52 -47.29 29.44 44.14
CA GLU A 52 -48.59 28.96 43.67
C GLU A 52 -48.61 28.89 42.14
N LYS A 53 -48.87 27.71 41.57
CA LYS A 53 -48.74 27.41 40.14
C LYS A 53 -50.10 27.37 39.47
N GLU A 54 -50.65 28.54 39.17
CA GLU A 54 -51.93 28.69 38.50
C GLU A 54 -51.74 29.21 37.07
N PHE A 55 -52.34 28.53 36.09
CA PHE A 55 -52.30 28.93 34.68
C PHE A 55 -53.37 30.01 34.44
N LYS A 56 -52.98 31.29 34.49
CA LYS A 56 -53.90 32.44 34.31
C LYS A 56 -53.92 32.99 32.89
N SER A 57 -52.79 33.01 32.20
CA SER A 57 -52.68 33.42 30.80
C SER A 57 -51.52 32.74 30.09
N PHE A 58 -51.55 32.69 28.75
CA PHE A 58 -50.45 32.17 27.93
C PHE A 58 -49.18 33.05 27.98
N ALA A 59 -49.26 34.29 28.47
CA ALA A 59 -48.10 35.16 28.64
C ALA A 59 -47.24 34.77 29.85
N ASP A 60 -47.84 34.08 30.84
CA ASP A 60 -47.19 33.71 32.10
C ASP A 60 -46.61 32.28 32.08
N PHE A 61 -46.86 31.54 31.00
CA PHE A 61 -46.50 30.13 30.85
C PHE A 61 -45.49 29.95 29.71
N ASN A 62 -44.30 29.47 30.05
CA ASN A 62 -43.32 29.10 29.04
C ASN A 62 -43.80 27.83 28.34
N LEU A 63 -43.97 27.84 27.01
CA LEU A 63 -44.31 26.66 26.22
C LEU A 63 -43.16 25.66 26.27
N CYS A 64 -43.10 24.89 27.36
CA CYS A 64 -42.13 23.83 27.55
C CYS A 64 -42.16 22.88 26.35
N GLY A 65 -40.99 22.49 25.83
CA GLY A 65 -40.90 21.49 24.76
C GLY A 65 -41.61 20.15 25.05
N PRO A 66 -41.77 19.29 24.03
CA PRO A 66 -42.69 18.16 24.02
C PRO A 66 -42.56 17.18 25.19
N SER A 67 -43.71 16.64 25.61
CA SER A 67 -43.78 15.58 26.62
C SER A 67 -43.17 14.27 26.10
N LEU A 68 -42.73 13.38 26.99
CA LEU A 68 -42.22 12.06 26.59
C LEU A 68 -43.24 11.25 25.79
N ASN A 69 -44.52 11.43 26.10
CA ASN A 69 -45.59 10.73 25.39
C ASN A 69 -45.83 11.33 23.99
N ALA A 70 -45.61 12.64 23.82
CA ALA A 70 -45.63 13.28 22.51
C ALA A 70 -44.45 12.83 21.64
N THR A 71 -43.22 12.83 22.18
CA THR A 71 -42.03 12.41 21.42
C THR A 71 -42.00 10.92 21.10
N LYS A 72 -42.58 10.05 21.94
CA LYS A 72 -42.70 8.60 21.68
C LYS A 72 -43.46 8.27 20.39
N ARG A 73 -44.39 9.14 19.97
CA ARG A 73 -45.19 8.95 18.75
C ARG A 73 -44.44 9.36 17.48
N CYS A 74 -43.31 10.06 17.61
CA CYS A 74 -42.52 10.61 16.51
C CYS A 74 -41.05 10.13 16.56
N GLN A 75 -40.76 8.97 17.16
CA GLN A 75 -39.40 8.43 17.18
C GLN A 75 -38.94 8.06 15.77
N SER A 76 -37.89 8.72 15.27
CA SER A 76 -37.19 8.29 14.07
C SER A 76 -36.45 6.97 14.35
N GLY A 77 -36.61 6.02 13.43
CA GLY A 77 -36.19 4.63 13.60
C GLY A 77 -34.69 4.44 13.45
N TYR A 78 -33.96 4.45 14.56
CA TYR A 78 -32.62 3.87 14.61
C TYR A 78 -32.75 2.36 14.89
N THR A 79 -31.93 1.55 14.23
CA THR A 79 -31.86 0.11 14.47
C THR A 79 -30.52 -0.26 15.06
N THR A 80 -30.55 -1.13 16.06
CA THR A 80 -29.35 -1.77 16.65
C THR A 80 -29.16 -3.18 16.10
N GLU A 81 -30.01 -3.62 15.17
CA GLU A 81 -29.89 -4.92 14.52
C GLU A 81 -28.92 -4.82 13.35
N SER A 82 -28.16 -5.89 13.13
CA SER A 82 -27.32 -6.04 11.95
C SER A 82 -28.17 -6.33 10.71
N GLY A 83 -27.80 -5.75 9.57
CA GLY A 83 -28.34 -6.08 8.26
C GLY A 83 -28.63 -4.89 7.36
N MET A 84 -29.36 -5.14 6.28
CA MET A 84 -29.73 -4.14 5.27
C MET A 84 -30.86 -3.25 5.77
N ILE A 85 -30.61 -1.94 5.84
CA ILE A 85 -31.58 -0.97 6.35
C ILE A 85 -32.57 -0.62 5.24
N LYS A 86 -33.83 -1.04 5.39
CA LYS A 86 -34.88 -0.92 4.37
C LYS A 86 -35.03 0.51 3.83
N THR A 87 -35.11 1.49 4.73
CA THR A 87 -35.33 2.90 4.36
C THR A 87 -34.15 3.45 3.55
N HIS A 88 -32.92 3.03 3.88
CA HIS A 88 -31.74 3.46 3.16
C HIS A 88 -31.72 2.81 1.77
N LEU A 89 -31.93 1.50 1.67
CA LEU A 89 -32.01 0.84 0.36
C LEU A 89 -33.13 1.43 -0.53
N GLN A 90 -34.30 1.74 0.04
CA GLN A 90 -35.40 2.42 -0.68
C GLN A 90 -35.03 3.83 -1.15
N SER A 91 -34.34 4.59 -0.31
CA SER A 91 -33.81 5.90 -0.67
C SER A 91 -32.76 5.78 -1.79
N LEU A 92 -31.96 4.71 -1.82
CA LEU A 92 -30.95 4.51 -2.86
C LEU A 92 -31.62 4.24 -4.19
N HIS A 93 -32.61 3.35 -4.23
CA HIS A 93 -33.43 3.16 -5.44
C HIS A 93 -34.05 4.47 -5.91
N SER A 94 -34.61 5.26 -4.99
CA SER A 94 -35.26 6.53 -5.33
C SER A 94 -34.26 7.56 -5.87
N LEU A 95 -33.07 7.63 -5.28
CA LEU A 95 -31.96 8.47 -5.73
C LEU A 95 -31.50 8.04 -7.13
N CYS A 96 -31.26 6.74 -7.33
CA CYS A 96 -30.76 6.23 -8.59
C CYS A 96 -31.76 6.39 -9.76
N GLN A 97 -33.05 6.46 -9.45
CA GLN A 97 -34.10 6.64 -10.45
C GLN A 97 -34.48 8.10 -10.68
N HIS A 98 -33.95 9.01 -9.87
CA HIS A 98 -34.33 10.41 -9.95
C HIS A 98 -33.89 11.01 -11.29
N PRO A 99 -34.76 11.73 -12.03
CA PRO A 99 -34.42 12.27 -13.35
C PRO A 99 -33.19 13.19 -13.38
N LYS A 100 -32.90 13.86 -12.25
CA LYS A 100 -31.70 14.72 -12.11
C LYS A 100 -30.41 13.97 -11.77
N ALA A 101 -30.48 12.68 -11.44
CA ALA A 101 -29.30 11.90 -11.09
C ALA A 101 -28.46 11.52 -12.33
N ASP A 102 -29.06 11.56 -13.53
CA ASP A 102 -28.40 11.29 -14.82
C ASP A 102 -27.54 10.01 -14.82
N LEU A 103 -28.07 8.93 -14.22
CA LEU A 103 -27.33 7.67 -14.07
C LEU A 103 -27.45 6.76 -15.30
N HIS A 104 -26.36 6.08 -15.62
CA HIS A 104 -26.30 5.12 -16.72
C HIS A 104 -26.80 3.73 -16.30
N ALA A 105 -27.80 3.21 -17.00
CA ALA A 105 -28.32 1.86 -16.79
C ALA A 105 -27.66 0.87 -17.78
N ILE A 106 -27.33 -0.34 -17.31
CA ILE A 106 -26.78 -1.40 -18.18
C ILE A 106 -27.86 -2.00 -19.08
N VAL A 107 -29.10 -2.00 -18.59
CA VAL A 107 -30.27 -2.34 -19.37
C VAL A 107 -31.31 -1.28 -19.10
N ASP A 108 -31.80 -0.63 -20.15
CA ASP A 108 -32.88 0.35 -20.09
C ASP A 108 -33.87 0.08 -21.22
N ASN A 109 -35.04 -0.46 -20.88
CA ASN A 109 -36.15 -0.66 -21.80
C ASN A 109 -37.49 -0.59 -21.04
N GLU A 110 -38.59 -0.74 -21.76
CA GLU A 110 -39.95 -0.64 -21.19
C GLU A 110 -40.21 -1.64 -20.04
N LYS A 111 -39.51 -2.78 -20.03
CA LYS A 111 -39.70 -3.87 -19.07
C LYS A 111 -38.73 -3.82 -17.90
N VAL A 112 -37.48 -3.43 -18.10
CA VAL A 112 -36.46 -3.41 -17.05
C VAL A 112 -35.55 -2.20 -17.17
N ARG A 113 -35.25 -1.60 -16.01
CA ARG A 113 -34.19 -0.61 -15.84
C ARG A 113 -33.25 -1.05 -14.73
N ALA A 114 -32.04 -1.43 -15.12
CA ALA A 114 -31.05 -2.04 -14.24
C ALA A 114 -29.82 -1.12 -14.10
N ILE A 115 -29.62 -0.58 -12.89
CA ILE A 115 -28.50 0.33 -12.58
C ILE A 115 -27.41 -0.46 -11.87
N PRO A 116 -26.17 -0.44 -12.36
CA PRO A 116 -25.09 -1.18 -11.73
C PRO A 116 -24.55 -0.43 -10.51
N VAL A 117 -24.22 -1.19 -9.47
CA VAL A 117 -23.67 -0.68 -8.22
C VAL A 117 -22.46 -1.51 -7.77
N ALA A 118 -21.54 -0.85 -7.06
CA ALA A 118 -20.48 -1.45 -6.28
C ALA A 118 -20.86 -1.43 -4.79
N LEU A 119 -20.55 -2.50 -4.08
CA LEU A 119 -20.65 -2.56 -2.62
C LEU A 119 -19.26 -2.46 -2.01
N ALA A 120 -19.10 -1.52 -1.08
CA ALA A 120 -17.90 -1.37 -0.28
C ALA A 120 -18.27 -1.45 1.20
N SER A 121 -17.61 -2.32 1.96
CA SER A 121 -17.77 -2.40 3.41
C SER A 121 -16.55 -1.84 4.11
N ASP A 122 -16.78 -0.97 5.11
CA ASP A 122 -15.75 -0.35 5.96
C ASP A 122 -16.06 -0.61 7.44
N GLY A 123 -15.06 -1.12 8.17
CA GLY A 123 -15.18 -1.51 9.57
C GLY A 123 -14.75 -0.39 10.53
N THR A 124 -15.67 0.07 11.38
CA THR A 124 -15.35 1.01 12.46
C THR A 124 -15.23 0.29 13.80
N ALA A 125 -14.07 0.41 14.45
CA ALA A 125 -13.86 -0.11 15.80
C ALA A 125 -14.71 0.64 16.84
N LEU A 126 -15.51 -0.11 17.57
CA LEU A 126 -16.35 0.37 18.68
C LEU A 126 -15.63 0.13 20.01
N LYS A 127 -15.77 1.06 20.95
CA LYS A 127 -15.31 0.87 22.34
C LYS A 127 -16.32 0.00 23.10
N PRO A 128 -15.93 -1.18 23.61
CA PRO A 128 -16.77 -2.04 24.43
C PRO A 128 -17.32 -1.34 25.67
N VAL A 129 -18.63 -1.08 25.76
CA VAL A 129 -19.26 -0.79 27.06
C VAL A 129 -20.68 -1.38 27.07
N ASP A 130 -20.84 -2.60 27.58
CA ASP A 130 -22.14 -3.11 28.02
C ASP A 130 -22.14 -3.26 29.55
N GLU A 131 -22.59 -2.21 30.23
CA GLU A 131 -22.70 -2.15 31.68
C GLU A 131 -23.62 -3.25 32.25
N LYS A 132 -24.61 -3.73 31.49
CA LYS A 132 -25.53 -4.79 31.93
C LYS A 132 -24.88 -6.17 31.88
N PHE A 133 -24.06 -6.44 30.86
CA PHE A 133 -23.29 -7.68 30.76
C PHE A 133 -22.27 -7.81 31.90
N VAL A 134 -21.50 -6.75 32.15
CA VAL A 134 -20.51 -6.70 33.24
C VAL A 134 -21.15 -6.88 34.62
N LYS A 135 -22.36 -6.31 34.84
CA LYS A 135 -23.12 -6.50 36.08
C LYS A 135 -23.66 -7.91 36.28
N LYS A 136 -23.95 -8.65 35.21
CA LYS A 136 -24.47 -10.03 35.27
C LYS A 136 -23.38 -11.10 35.32
N HIS A 137 -22.16 -10.77 34.89
CA HIS A 137 -21.04 -11.69 34.82
C HIS A 137 -19.79 -11.07 35.49
N PRO A 138 -19.67 -11.16 36.83
CA PRO A 138 -18.56 -10.56 37.58
C PRO A 138 -17.20 -11.25 37.36
N LEU A 139 -17.20 -12.49 36.85
CA LEU A 139 -16.03 -13.24 36.37
C LEU A 139 -16.33 -13.84 34.99
N PRO A 140 -16.34 -13.02 33.93
CA PRO A 140 -16.70 -13.50 32.59
C PRO A 140 -15.53 -14.26 31.97
N ASP A 141 -15.83 -15.43 31.41
CA ASP A 141 -14.89 -16.24 30.61
C ASP A 141 -14.40 -15.42 29.40
N PRO A 142 -13.07 -15.20 29.24
CA PRO A 142 -12.51 -14.40 28.15
C PRO A 142 -12.97 -14.82 26.75
N GLU A 143 -13.20 -16.10 26.51
CA GLU A 143 -13.67 -16.58 25.20
C GLU A 143 -15.14 -16.22 24.98
N LYS A 144 -15.98 -16.29 26.02
CA LYS A 144 -17.38 -15.83 25.96
C LYS A 144 -17.50 -14.32 25.79
N ILE A 145 -16.53 -13.54 26.25
CA ILE A 145 -16.50 -12.09 26.00
C ILE A 145 -16.19 -11.81 24.53
N LYS A 146 -15.20 -12.50 23.95
CA LYS A 146 -14.79 -12.31 22.56
C LYS A 146 -15.90 -12.64 21.56
N THR A 147 -16.76 -13.60 21.86
CA THR A 147 -17.88 -14.00 20.98
C THR A 147 -19.14 -13.16 21.17
N ASN A 148 -19.40 -12.63 22.36
CA ASN A 148 -20.67 -11.93 22.65
C ASN A 148 -20.55 -10.40 22.61
N LEU A 149 -19.35 -9.87 22.74
CA LEU A 149 -19.16 -8.43 22.83
C LEU A 149 -18.87 -7.83 21.45
N ILE A 150 -19.76 -6.94 21.00
CA ILE A 150 -19.63 -6.21 19.73
C ILE A 150 -18.41 -5.28 19.85
N THR A 151 -17.45 -5.46 18.94
CA THR A 151 -16.23 -4.66 18.87
C THR A 151 -16.15 -3.83 17.61
N ASN A 152 -16.90 -4.17 16.55
CA ASN A 152 -16.86 -3.48 15.26
C ASN A 152 -18.28 -3.21 14.75
N ALA A 153 -18.44 -2.12 14.00
CA ALA A 153 -19.58 -1.87 13.15
C ALA A 153 -19.11 -1.73 11.70
N ASP A 154 -19.51 -2.68 10.86
CA ASP A 154 -19.17 -2.71 9.45
C ASP A 154 -20.28 -2.04 8.65
N VAL A 155 -19.99 -0.88 8.06
CA VAL A 155 -20.95 -0.13 7.25
C VAL A 155 -20.75 -0.51 5.79
N THR A 156 -21.80 -0.97 5.13
CA THR A 156 -21.79 -1.24 3.69
C THR A 156 -22.40 -0.07 2.94
N ILE A 157 -21.61 0.51 2.06
CA ILE A 157 -21.97 1.59 1.16
C ILE A 157 -22.21 1.01 -0.22
N ALA A 158 -23.34 1.36 -0.81
CA ALA A 158 -23.64 1.05 -2.19
C ALA A 158 -23.49 2.32 -3.03
N THR A 159 -22.72 2.20 -4.11
CA THR A 159 -22.39 3.31 -5.00
C THR A 159 -22.67 2.89 -6.43
N SER A 160 -23.41 3.70 -7.19
CA SER A 160 -23.58 3.48 -8.63
C SER A 160 -22.22 3.51 -9.32
N LEU A 161 -22.03 2.71 -10.37
CA LEU A 161 -20.71 2.61 -11.00
C LEU A 161 -20.23 3.92 -11.65
N ASP A 162 -21.17 4.76 -12.10
CA ASP A 162 -20.91 6.13 -12.58
C ASP A 162 -20.70 7.15 -11.44
N ASN A 163 -20.78 6.71 -10.18
CA ASN A 163 -20.62 7.52 -8.97
C ASN A 163 -21.63 8.67 -8.82
N GLY A 164 -22.74 8.65 -9.55
CA GLY A 164 -23.79 9.66 -9.43
C GLY A 164 -24.68 9.48 -8.18
N ALA A 165 -24.72 8.28 -7.60
CA ALA A 165 -25.45 7.98 -6.38
C ALA A 165 -24.63 7.09 -5.43
N ALA A 166 -24.51 7.49 -4.17
CA ALA A 166 -23.84 6.70 -3.14
C ALA A 166 -24.58 6.84 -1.81
N MET A 167 -24.77 5.72 -1.11
CA MET A 167 -25.39 5.76 0.21
C MET A 167 -25.00 4.55 1.07
N PRO A 168 -24.82 4.72 2.40
CA PRO A 168 -24.80 3.59 3.31
C PRO A 168 -26.15 2.86 3.24
N VAL A 169 -26.12 1.54 3.06
CA VAL A 169 -27.33 0.72 2.94
C VAL A 169 -27.42 -0.38 3.99
N ALA A 170 -26.30 -0.82 4.57
CA ALA A 170 -26.30 -1.83 5.63
C ALA A 170 -25.31 -1.48 6.74
N VAL A 171 -25.59 -1.98 7.94
CA VAL A 171 -24.66 -1.95 9.07
C VAL A 171 -24.65 -3.33 9.71
N ASN A 172 -23.47 -3.90 9.92
CA ASN A 172 -23.31 -5.18 10.60
C ASN A 172 -22.48 -4.99 11.87
N PHE A 173 -23.09 -5.20 13.03
CA PHE A 173 -22.42 -5.18 14.31
C PHE A 173 -21.76 -6.54 14.57
N ARG A 174 -20.44 -6.55 14.75
CA ARG A 174 -19.65 -7.78 14.84
C ARG A 174 -18.83 -7.88 16.13
N PRO A 175 -18.78 -9.08 16.74
CA PRO A 175 -17.84 -9.37 17.82
C PRO A 175 -16.42 -9.58 17.28
N LYS A 176 -15.46 -9.77 18.19
CA LYS A 176 -14.04 -9.93 17.83
C LYS A 176 -13.74 -11.28 17.16
N SER A 177 -14.59 -12.27 17.37
CA SER A 177 -14.46 -13.61 16.79
C SER A 177 -15.71 -13.93 15.98
N VAL A 178 -15.59 -13.89 14.65
CA VAL A 178 -16.64 -14.28 13.70
C VAL A 178 -16.07 -15.34 12.77
N THR A 179 -16.84 -16.36 12.45
CA THR A 179 -16.40 -17.43 11.54
C THR A 179 -16.39 -16.94 10.09
N GLY A 180 -15.51 -17.50 9.26
CA GLY A 180 -15.46 -17.15 7.83
C GLY A 180 -16.76 -17.48 7.07
N GLU A 181 -17.51 -18.48 7.52
CA GLU A 181 -18.80 -18.87 6.93
C GLU A 181 -19.90 -17.84 7.22
N GLU A 182 -19.98 -17.33 8.45
CA GLU A 182 -20.93 -16.27 8.80
C GLU A 182 -20.68 -14.99 8.01
N ILE A 183 -19.40 -14.63 7.81
CA ILE A 183 -19.02 -13.45 7.01
C ILE A 183 -19.42 -13.64 5.55
N PHE A 184 -19.17 -14.82 4.98
CA PHE A 184 -19.54 -15.15 3.62
C PHE A 184 -21.06 -15.13 3.41
N SER A 185 -21.82 -15.78 4.30
CA SER A 185 -23.30 -15.77 4.25
C SER A 185 -23.86 -14.35 4.32
N CYS A 186 -23.33 -13.52 5.23
CA CYS A 186 -23.72 -12.11 5.36
C CYS A 186 -23.43 -11.29 4.09
N MET A 187 -22.31 -11.57 3.41
CA MET A 187 -21.94 -10.94 2.15
C MET A 187 -22.88 -11.34 1.02
N GLU A 188 -23.15 -12.64 0.86
CA GLU A 188 -24.13 -13.14 -0.13
C GLU A 188 -25.51 -12.55 0.09
N ASP A 189 -25.98 -12.51 1.35
CA ASP A 189 -27.26 -11.91 1.69
C ASP A 189 -27.32 -10.42 1.38
N SER A 190 -26.23 -9.69 1.62
CA SER A 190 -26.15 -8.27 1.29
C SER A 190 -26.25 -8.06 -0.23
N ILE A 191 -25.50 -8.84 -1.01
CA ILE A 191 -25.53 -8.80 -2.47
C ILE A 191 -26.95 -9.11 -2.98
N ARG A 192 -27.58 -10.18 -2.48
CA ARG A 192 -28.94 -10.56 -2.87
C ARG A 192 -29.94 -9.48 -2.50
N THR A 193 -29.87 -8.95 -1.28
CA THR A 193 -30.85 -7.98 -0.78
C THR A 193 -30.79 -6.66 -1.55
N VAL A 194 -29.59 -6.15 -1.90
CA VAL A 194 -29.44 -4.95 -2.75
C VAL A 194 -30.05 -5.15 -4.13
N GLN A 195 -29.97 -6.36 -4.65
CA GLN A 195 -30.53 -6.74 -5.94
C GLN A 195 -32.05 -7.01 -5.89
N THR A 196 -32.73 -6.68 -4.79
CA THR A 196 -34.20 -6.76 -4.72
C THR A 196 -34.83 -5.67 -5.57
N PHE A 197 -35.89 -6.01 -6.29
CA PHE A 197 -36.62 -5.06 -7.12
C PHE A 197 -37.32 -3.99 -6.26
N GLN A 198 -37.33 -2.73 -6.71
CA GLN A 198 -37.86 -1.63 -5.90
C GLN A 198 -39.32 -1.84 -5.47
N ASN A 199 -40.17 -2.33 -6.39
CA ASN A 199 -41.59 -2.59 -6.08
C ASN A 199 -41.77 -3.74 -5.10
N CYS A 200 -40.93 -4.78 -5.18
CA CYS A 200 -40.90 -5.86 -4.20
C CYS A 200 -40.44 -5.35 -2.84
N LEU A 201 -39.38 -4.54 -2.80
CA LEU A 201 -38.83 -3.96 -1.58
C LEU A 201 -39.85 -3.06 -0.86
N LYS A 202 -40.67 -2.31 -1.62
CA LYS A 202 -41.80 -1.54 -1.05
C LYS A 202 -42.79 -2.44 -0.30
N GLY A 203 -43.17 -3.57 -0.90
CA GLY A 203 -44.12 -4.53 -0.33
C GLY A 203 -43.56 -5.44 0.78
N GLN A 204 -42.23 -5.55 0.90
CA GLN A 204 -41.58 -6.42 1.89
C GLN A 204 -41.78 -5.90 3.32
N ARG A 205 -42.10 -6.79 4.28
CA ARG A 205 -42.11 -6.42 5.71
C ARG A 205 -40.67 -6.32 6.22
N SER A 206 -40.36 -5.30 7.02
CA SER A 206 -39.09 -5.19 7.73
C SER A 206 -39.26 -5.50 9.21
N VAL A 207 -38.23 -6.10 9.82
CA VAL A 207 -38.16 -6.30 11.27
C VAL A 207 -37.15 -5.30 11.81
N LYS A 208 -37.57 -4.40 12.71
CA LYS A 208 -36.71 -3.34 13.25
C LYS A 208 -35.92 -2.60 12.14
N HIS A 209 -36.60 -2.28 11.04
CA HIS A 209 -36.05 -1.64 9.84
C HIS A 209 -35.07 -2.47 8.99
N ILE A 210 -34.76 -3.72 9.37
CA ILE A 210 -33.90 -4.61 8.57
C ILE A 210 -34.73 -5.42 7.57
N VAL A 211 -34.18 -5.61 6.38
CA VAL A 211 -34.68 -6.50 5.31
C VAL A 211 -33.63 -7.54 4.96
N THR A 212 -34.10 -8.73 4.55
CA THR A 212 -33.26 -9.85 4.13
C THR A 212 -33.73 -10.40 2.80
N SER A 213 -32.83 -11.11 2.11
CA SER A 213 -33.07 -11.75 0.81
C SER A 213 -34.20 -12.79 0.91
N GLU A 214 -34.17 -13.64 1.94
CA GLU A 214 -35.11 -14.74 2.21
C GLU A 214 -36.57 -14.29 2.35
N ALA A 215 -36.80 -13.08 2.86
CA ALA A 215 -38.15 -12.53 3.02
C ALA A 215 -38.74 -12.02 1.69
N SER A 216 -37.99 -12.07 0.59
CA SER A 216 -38.42 -11.65 -0.75
C SER A 216 -38.24 -12.78 -1.77
N ASN A 217 -39.34 -13.41 -2.21
CA ASN A 217 -39.29 -14.40 -3.30
C ASN A 217 -38.92 -13.79 -4.66
N CYS A 218 -38.68 -12.48 -4.76
CA CYS A 218 -38.61 -11.79 -6.03
C CYS A 218 -37.38 -12.13 -6.89
N LEU A 219 -36.25 -12.53 -6.31
CA LEU A 219 -35.09 -13.01 -7.08
C LEU A 219 -35.37 -14.38 -7.73
N ALA A 220 -36.09 -15.25 -7.04
CA ALA A 220 -36.56 -16.51 -7.59
C ALA A 220 -37.62 -16.32 -8.70
N MET A 221 -38.28 -15.15 -8.74
CA MET A 221 -39.25 -14.75 -9.77
C MET A 221 -38.59 -14.05 -10.96
N SER A 222 -37.26 -14.00 -11.07
CA SER A 222 -36.56 -13.37 -12.20
C SER A 222 -35.58 -14.32 -12.91
N LYS A 223 -35.80 -15.64 -12.79
CA LYS A 223 -34.97 -16.68 -13.41
C LYS A 223 -35.76 -17.53 -14.39
N CYS A 224 -35.07 -18.10 -15.38
CA CYS A 224 -35.63 -19.07 -16.32
C CYS A 224 -34.59 -20.15 -16.58
N GLU A 225 -34.89 -21.40 -16.21
CA GLU A 225 -33.96 -22.53 -16.31
C GLU A 225 -33.49 -22.80 -17.75
N GLU A 226 -34.37 -22.63 -18.73
CA GLU A 226 -34.01 -22.76 -20.16
C GLU A 226 -33.01 -21.69 -20.57
N CYS A 227 -33.23 -20.44 -20.14
CA CYS A 227 -32.34 -19.32 -20.48
C CYS A 227 -30.96 -19.48 -19.83
N LEU A 228 -30.92 -19.93 -18.57
CA LEU A 228 -29.69 -20.17 -17.83
C LEU A 228 -28.86 -21.28 -18.48
N LYS A 229 -29.48 -22.42 -18.80
CA LYS A 229 -28.81 -23.53 -19.48
C LYS A 229 -28.30 -23.16 -20.87
N ALA A 230 -29.12 -22.45 -21.65
CA ALA A 230 -28.78 -22.05 -23.01
C ALA A 230 -27.89 -20.81 -23.11
N LYS A 231 -27.58 -20.13 -21.98
CA LYS A 231 -26.87 -18.84 -21.89
C LYS A 231 -27.37 -17.80 -22.89
N SER A 232 -28.68 -17.85 -23.17
CA SER A 232 -29.38 -17.05 -24.17
C SER A 232 -30.85 -16.95 -23.82
N VAL A 233 -31.57 -15.97 -24.38
CA VAL A 233 -32.99 -15.78 -24.08
C VAL A 233 -33.82 -16.76 -24.92
N CYS A 234 -34.60 -17.64 -24.26
CA CYS A 234 -35.49 -18.56 -24.96
C CYS A 234 -36.66 -17.82 -25.63
N ALA A 235 -37.32 -18.47 -26.61
CA ALA A 235 -38.37 -17.85 -27.40
C ALA A 235 -39.55 -17.32 -26.55
N SER A 236 -39.95 -18.08 -25.52
CA SER A 236 -40.99 -17.65 -24.56
C SER A 236 -40.59 -16.36 -23.84
N CYS A 237 -39.36 -16.29 -23.33
CA CYS A 237 -38.86 -15.12 -22.62
C CYS A 237 -38.68 -13.91 -23.55
N LYS A 238 -38.28 -14.14 -24.81
CA LYS A 238 -38.20 -13.09 -25.83
C LYS A 238 -39.57 -12.50 -26.14
N ASN A 239 -40.61 -13.34 -26.22
CA ASN A 239 -42.01 -12.90 -26.39
C ASN A 239 -42.52 -12.11 -25.18
N MET A 240 -42.04 -12.42 -23.97
CA MET A 240 -42.31 -11.65 -22.75
C MET A 240 -41.49 -10.34 -22.67
N GLY A 241 -40.68 -10.01 -23.67
CA GLY A 241 -39.86 -8.80 -23.71
C GLY A 241 -38.60 -8.84 -22.83
N GLN A 242 -38.15 -10.01 -22.42
CA GLN A 242 -36.91 -10.18 -21.66
C GLN A 242 -35.70 -10.10 -22.60
N VAL A 243 -34.63 -9.43 -22.16
CA VAL A 243 -33.46 -9.12 -23.01
C VAL A 243 -32.16 -9.80 -22.56
N SER A 244 -32.15 -10.43 -21.39
CA SER A 244 -30.96 -11.09 -20.83
C SER A 244 -31.31 -12.47 -20.30
N HIS A 245 -30.33 -13.37 -20.29
CA HIS A 245 -30.44 -14.65 -19.59
C HIS A 245 -30.04 -14.54 -18.11
N HIS A 246 -29.28 -13.51 -17.72
CA HIS A 246 -28.88 -13.29 -16.33
C HIS A 246 -30.06 -12.82 -15.46
N SER A 247 -30.26 -13.48 -14.32
CA SER A 247 -31.38 -13.20 -13.42
C SER A 247 -31.41 -11.76 -12.90
N SER A 248 -30.25 -11.11 -12.77
CA SER A 248 -30.14 -9.73 -12.30
C SER A 248 -30.52 -8.67 -13.34
N LEU A 249 -30.57 -9.01 -14.63
CA LEU A 249 -30.82 -8.10 -15.75
C LEU A 249 -32.22 -8.29 -16.37
N ARG A 250 -33.12 -8.97 -15.68
CA ARG A 250 -34.46 -9.34 -16.15
C ARG A 250 -35.53 -8.76 -15.25
N ALA A 251 -36.72 -8.53 -15.81
CA ALA A 251 -37.88 -8.17 -15.01
C ALA A 251 -38.38 -9.40 -14.23
N CYS A 252 -38.83 -9.21 -12.98
CA CYS A 252 -39.48 -10.27 -12.23
C CYS A 252 -40.92 -10.50 -12.69
N ASP A 253 -41.45 -11.70 -12.41
CA ASP A 253 -42.81 -12.10 -12.80
C ASP A 253 -43.86 -11.13 -12.24
N SER A 254 -43.71 -10.68 -10.98
CA SER A 254 -44.64 -9.73 -10.34
C SER A 254 -44.71 -8.37 -11.06
N CYS A 255 -43.57 -7.86 -11.54
CA CYS A 255 -43.58 -6.62 -12.33
C CYS A 255 -44.11 -6.85 -13.75
N SER A 256 -43.84 -8.02 -14.31
CA SER A 256 -44.31 -8.42 -15.64
C SER A 256 -45.85 -8.56 -15.65
N ASP A 257 -46.41 -9.24 -14.65
CA ASP A 257 -47.86 -9.44 -14.47
C ASP A 257 -48.61 -8.12 -14.27
N ARG A 258 -48.00 -7.17 -13.55
CA ARG A 258 -48.55 -5.83 -13.32
C ARG A 258 -48.31 -4.86 -14.47
N ASN A 259 -47.60 -5.30 -15.51
CA ASN A 259 -47.17 -4.49 -16.65
C ASN A 259 -46.49 -3.17 -16.25
N VAL A 260 -45.61 -3.23 -15.24
CA VAL A 260 -44.83 -2.08 -14.77
C VAL A 260 -43.34 -2.29 -15.05
N THR A 261 -42.63 -1.22 -15.38
CA THR A 261 -41.17 -1.28 -15.57
C THR A 261 -40.49 -1.71 -14.29
N CYS A 262 -39.68 -2.75 -14.40
CA CYS A 262 -39.00 -3.39 -13.28
C CYS A 262 -37.68 -2.67 -13.01
N GLN A 263 -37.61 -1.91 -11.92
CA GLN A 263 -36.43 -1.12 -11.57
C GLN A 263 -35.61 -1.82 -10.49
N LYS A 264 -34.31 -1.97 -10.74
CA LYS A 264 -33.40 -2.77 -9.89
C LYS A 264 -31.97 -2.23 -9.88
N LEU A 265 -31.27 -2.51 -8.79
CA LEU A 265 -29.83 -2.33 -8.66
C LEU A 265 -29.14 -3.67 -8.93
N VAL A 266 -28.01 -3.66 -9.64
CA VAL A 266 -27.24 -4.87 -9.98
C VAL A 266 -25.87 -4.74 -9.36
N VAL A 267 -25.53 -5.64 -8.45
CA VAL A 267 -24.23 -5.61 -7.80
C VAL A 267 -23.21 -6.23 -8.76
N MET A 268 -22.24 -5.43 -9.19
CA MET A 268 -21.20 -5.89 -10.13
C MET A 268 -19.81 -5.95 -9.52
N ALA A 269 -19.57 -5.19 -8.46
CA ALA A 269 -18.29 -5.20 -7.75
C ALA A 269 -18.54 -5.24 -6.25
N VAL A 270 -17.73 -6.03 -5.53
CA VAL A 270 -17.74 -6.07 -4.07
C VAL A 270 -16.30 -5.92 -3.58
N ALA A 271 -16.07 -4.96 -2.69
CA ALA A 271 -14.76 -4.68 -2.10
C ALA A 271 -14.88 -4.50 -0.58
N THR A 272 -13.84 -4.83 0.17
CA THR A 272 -13.80 -4.67 1.63
C THR A 272 -12.37 -4.47 2.12
N ASP A 273 -12.17 -3.58 3.09
CA ASP A 273 -10.90 -3.36 3.78
C ASP A 273 -10.68 -4.29 4.98
N CYS A 274 -11.69 -5.07 5.37
CA CYS A 274 -11.64 -5.96 6.52
C CYS A 274 -10.92 -7.26 6.14
N GLU A 275 -9.82 -7.56 6.82
CA GLU A 275 -8.99 -8.77 6.62
C GLU A 275 -9.81 -10.06 6.77
N GLU A 276 -10.76 -10.12 7.71
CA GLU A 276 -11.65 -11.27 7.86
C GLU A 276 -12.64 -11.39 6.69
N CYS A 277 -13.12 -10.27 6.14
CA CYS A 277 -13.96 -10.22 4.95
C CYS A 277 -13.20 -10.55 3.65
N LYS A 278 -11.87 -10.37 3.60
CA LYS A 278 -11.04 -10.80 2.46
C LYS A 278 -11.14 -12.30 2.21
N LYS A 279 -11.22 -13.12 3.26
CA LYS A 279 -11.40 -14.59 3.11
C LYS A 279 -12.72 -14.95 2.42
N ALA A 280 -13.78 -14.20 2.69
CA ALA A 280 -15.06 -14.38 2.00
C ALA A 280 -14.99 -13.94 0.53
N LEU A 281 -14.26 -12.86 0.22
CA LEU A 281 -14.01 -12.45 -1.17
C LEU A 281 -13.18 -13.46 -1.95
N VAL A 282 -12.15 -14.06 -1.34
CA VAL A 282 -11.37 -15.13 -1.96
C VAL A 282 -12.27 -16.32 -2.28
N ARG A 283 -13.12 -16.74 -1.35
CA ARG A 283 -14.09 -17.81 -1.60
C ARG A 283 -15.06 -17.48 -2.73
N LEU A 284 -15.59 -16.25 -2.80
CA LEU A 284 -16.40 -15.80 -3.94
C LEU A 284 -15.62 -15.85 -5.26
N SER A 285 -14.33 -15.50 -5.24
CA SER A 285 -13.47 -15.59 -6.42
C SER A 285 -13.26 -17.05 -6.85
N ASP A 286 -13.00 -17.96 -5.91
CA ASP A 286 -12.80 -19.38 -6.21
C ASP A 286 -14.07 -19.98 -6.84
N MET A 287 -15.24 -19.63 -6.31
CA MET A 287 -16.54 -20.03 -6.88
C MET A 287 -16.77 -19.42 -8.27
N ALA A 288 -16.32 -18.18 -8.50
CA ALA A 288 -16.40 -17.53 -9.81
C ALA A 288 -15.54 -18.26 -10.85
N ASP A 289 -14.30 -18.60 -10.47
CA ASP A 289 -13.35 -19.32 -11.31
C ASP A 289 -13.84 -20.75 -11.60
N GLY A 290 -14.42 -21.43 -10.60
CA GLY A 290 -15.04 -22.74 -10.72
C GLY A 290 -16.38 -22.77 -11.48
N LYS A 291 -16.96 -21.62 -11.82
CA LYS A 291 -18.34 -21.48 -12.37
C LYS A 291 -19.42 -22.08 -11.47
N GLU A 292 -19.20 -22.00 -10.16
CA GLU A 292 -20.10 -22.51 -9.11
C GLU A 292 -20.95 -21.39 -8.49
N LEU A 293 -20.82 -20.15 -8.98
CA LEU A 293 -21.61 -19.03 -8.49
C LEU A 293 -23.11 -19.24 -8.74
N PRO A 294 -23.96 -18.90 -7.77
CA PRO A 294 -25.41 -18.85 -7.99
C PRO A 294 -25.77 -17.87 -9.11
N PRO A 295 -26.87 -18.10 -9.86
CA PRO A 295 -27.29 -17.26 -10.98
C PRO A 295 -27.42 -15.76 -10.67
N GLU A 296 -27.76 -15.42 -9.42
CA GLU A 296 -27.92 -14.02 -8.98
C GLU A 296 -26.60 -13.32 -8.69
N LEU A 297 -25.50 -14.07 -8.58
CA LEU A 297 -24.15 -13.57 -8.29
C LEU A 297 -23.23 -13.66 -9.52
N GLU A 298 -23.68 -14.20 -10.66
CA GLU A 298 -22.86 -14.38 -11.87
C GLU A 298 -22.20 -13.10 -12.42
N LEU A 299 -22.78 -11.93 -12.13
CA LEU A 299 -22.25 -10.62 -12.56
C LEU A 299 -21.35 -9.96 -11.51
N VAL A 300 -21.23 -10.56 -10.33
CA VAL A 300 -20.44 -10.03 -9.22
C VAL A 300 -18.98 -10.34 -9.44
N VAL A 301 -18.15 -9.31 -9.30
CA VAL A 301 -16.70 -9.43 -9.32
C VAL A 301 -16.16 -9.09 -7.93
N PRO A 302 -15.62 -10.07 -7.19
CA PRO A 302 -14.96 -9.81 -5.92
C PRO A 302 -13.61 -9.12 -6.19
N LEU A 303 -13.37 -8.01 -5.49
CA LEU A 303 -12.15 -7.21 -5.62
C LEU A 303 -11.39 -7.26 -4.28
N PRO A 304 -10.53 -8.29 -4.07
CA PRO A 304 -9.96 -8.60 -2.75
C PRO A 304 -9.03 -7.54 -2.16
N ASP A 305 -8.56 -6.55 -2.93
CA ASP A 305 -7.67 -5.52 -2.38
C ASP A 305 -7.65 -4.19 -3.16
N VAL A 306 -8.73 -3.90 -3.90
CA VAL A 306 -8.87 -2.63 -4.66
C VAL A 306 -9.31 -1.48 -3.74
N VAL A 307 -9.19 -1.64 -2.42
CA VAL A 307 -9.92 -0.82 -1.43
C VAL A 307 -9.42 0.62 -1.35
N HIS A 308 -8.19 0.89 -1.81
CA HIS A 308 -7.71 2.27 -2.01
C HIS A 308 -8.09 2.88 -3.38
N ILE A 309 -8.58 2.09 -4.32
CA ILE A 309 -9.06 2.53 -5.64
C ILE A 309 -10.58 2.80 -5.59
N GLY A 310 -11.35 1.94 -4.89
CA GLY A 310 -12.82 1.96 -4.90
C GLY A 310 -13.52 2.81 -3.82
N LYS A 311 -12.82 3.23 -2.74
CA LYS A 311 -13.45 3.93 -1.60
C LYS A 311 -14.00 5.33 -1.92
N SER A 312 -13.46 5.99 -2.95
CA SER A 312 -13.98 7.25 -3.49
C SER A 312 -13.25 7.58 -4.79
N PHE A 313 -13.95 7.57 -5.93
CA PHE A 313 -13.41 8.03 -7.22
C PHE A 313 -12.93 9.50 -7.18
N LYS A 314 -13.34 10.30 -6.18
CA LYS A 314 -12.85 11.67 -5.97
C LYS A 314 -11.50 11.73 -5.24
N CYS A 315 -11.06 10.65 -4.60
CA CYS A 315 -9.87 10.64 -3.73
C CYS A 315 -8.87 9.50 -4.06
N SER A 316 -9.05 8.79 -5.18
CA SER A 316 -8.29 7.59 -5.52
C SER A 316 -7.44 7.75 -6.79
N TRP A 317 -6.76 6.65 -7.16
CA TRP A 317 -5.96 6.46 -8.37
C TRP A 317 -6.64 6.88 -9.68
N SER A 318 -7.97 7.04 -9.71
CA SER A 318 -8.75 7.56 -10.85
C SER A 318 -8.32 8.96 -11.29
N ASN A 319 -7.84 9.82 -10.38
CA ASN A 319 -7.30 11.14 -10.74
C ASN A 319 -6.01 11.05 -11.58
N TRP A 320 -5.23 9.98 -11.39
CA TRP A 320 -4.02 9.74 -12.19
C TRP A 320 -4.36 9.18 -13.57
N PHE A 321 -5.43 8.39 -13.70
CA PHE A 321 -5.93 7.96 -15.01
C PHE A 321 -6.40 9.14 -15.86
N ILE A 322 -7.08 10.13 -15.27
CA ILE A 322 -7.48 11.36 -15.99
C ILE A 322 -6.26 12.14 -16.52
N ASN A 323 -5.09 11.96 -15.90
CA ASN A 323 -3.83 12.59 -16.32
C ASN A 323 -2.85 11.58 -16.94
N LEU A 324 -3.33 10.43 -17.47
CA LEU A 324 -2.46 9.38 -17.99
C LEU A 324 -1.51 9.91 -19.07
N ASP A 325 -2.01 10.77 -19.96
CA ASP A 325 -1.20 11.40 -21.03
C ASP A 325 -0.08 12.26 -20.45
N VAL A 326 -0.36 13.02 -19.38
CA VAL A 326 0.67 13.80 -18.67
C VAL A 326 1.71 12.90 -18.03
N LEU A 327 1.28 11.76 -17.47
CA LEU A 327 2.20 10.79 -16.87
C LEU A 327 3.06 10.05 -17.90
N GLN A 328 2.54 9.83 -19.12
CA GLN A 328 3.29 9.21 -20.21
C GLN A 328 4.50 10.06 -20.63
N ASP A 329 4.38 11.39 -20.54
CA ASP A 329 5.47 12.31 -20.86
C ASP A 329 6.56 12.39 -19.76
N VAL A 330 6.26 11.89 -18.56
CA VAL A 330 7.20 11.90 -17.42
C VAL A 330 8.06 10.64 -17.42
N LYS A 331 9.35 10.80 -17.75
CA LYS A 331 10.31 9.69 -17.82
C LYS A 331 10.72 9.17 -16.45
N PHE A 332 11.03 10.09 -15.54
CA PHE A 332 11.43 9.77 -14.17
C PHE A 332 10.77 10.71 -13.17
N VAL A 333 10.47 10.17 -11.99
CA VAL A 333 10.11 10.94 -10.80
C VAL A 333 11.16 10.75 -9.73
N VAL A 334 11.40 11.82 -8.99
CA VAL A 334 12.33 11.86 -7.86
C VAL A 334 11.53 12.13 -6.60
N HIS A 335 11.65 11.23 -5.62
CA HIS A 335 10.91 11.28 -4.37
C HIS A 335 11.82 11.05 -3.18
N THR A 336 11.65 11.83 -2.11
CA THR A 336 12.38 11.65 -0.86
C THR A 336 11.83 10.45 -0.09
N ILE A 337 12.67 9.45 0.20
CA ILE A 337 12.29 8.30 1.03
C ILE A 337 12.82 8.40 2.46
N VAL A 338 13.88 9.17 2.68
CA VAL A 338 14.38 9.51 4.02
C VAL A 338 14.71 11.01 4.05
N PRO A 339 14.18 11.79 5.00
CA PRO A 339 13.14 11.41 5.96
C PRO A 339 11.76 11.30 5.30
N GLU A 340 10.85 10.53 5.90
CA GLU A 340 9.44 10.47 5.48
C GLU A 340 8.80 11.88 5.54
N GLN A 341 8.14 12.29 4.46
CA GLN A 341 7.61 13.65 4.29
C GLN A 341 6.12 13.76 4.63
N TYR A 342 5.34 12.68 4.46
CA TYR A 342 3.88 12.73 4.46
C TYR A 342 3.25 12.04 5.66
N ARG A 343 3.95 11.09 6.28
CA ARG A 343 3.44 10.30 7.40
C ARG A 343 4.36 10.42 8.62
N PHE A 344 3.78 10.40 9.81
CA PHE A 344 4.59 10.26 11.02
C PHE A 344 5.08 8.81 11.10
N TRP A 345 6.40 8.61 11.03
CA TRP A 345 7.01 7.29 11.13
C TRP A 345 8.23 7.33 12.06
N LYS A 346 8.21 6.54 13.13
CA LYS A 346 9.15 6.67 14.25
C LYS A 346 10.61 6.43 13.85
N SER A 347 10.87 5.44 13.00
CA SER A 347 12.21 5.09 12.53
C SER A 347 12.72 6.04 11.45
N ASN A 348 11.85 6.79 10.77
CA ASN A 348 12.18 7.58 9.59
C ASN A 348 11.82 9.07 9.76
N GLN A 349 12.32 9.64 10.84
CA GLN A 349 12.12 11.05 11.17
C GLN A 349 13.24 11.92 10.60
N ARG A 350 12.96 13.22 10.50
CA ARG A 350 13.96 14.21 10.11
C ARG A 350 15.17 14.14 11.06
N GLY A 351 16.37 14.08 10.49
CA GLY A 351 17.62 14.00 11.24
C GLY A 351 18.09 12.57 11.58
N VAL A 352 17.37 11.52 11.15
CA VAL A 352 17.85 10.14 11.34
C VAL A 352 19.15 9.86 10.56
N CYS A 353 19.23 10.42 9.35
CA CYS A 353 20.40 10.36 8.47
C CYS A 353 20.74 11.79 7.99
N PRO A 354 21.43 12.59 8.81
CA PRO A 354 21.71 13.99 8.53
C PRO A 354 22.67 14.20 7.35
N HIS A 355 23.57 13.25 7.06
CA HIS A 355 24.65 13.42 6.08
C HIS A 355 24.95 12.10 5.33
N PRO A 356 24.02 11.60 4.49
CA PRO A 356 24.22 10.37 3.72
C PRO A 356 25.25 10.57 2.59
N ILE A 357 26.51 10.19 2.78
CA ILE A 357 27.59 10.42 1.78
C ILE A 357 27.70 9.30 0.74
N ALA A 358 27.21 8.10 1.05
CA ALA A 358 27.25 6.96 0.14
C ALA A 358 26.00 6.09 0.33
N VAL A 359 25.60 5.41 -0.74
CA VAL A 359 24.47 4.49 -0.77
C VAL A 359 24.87 3.26 -1.58
N SER A 360 24.38 2.10 -1.19
CA SER A 360 24.58 0.84 -1.91
C SER A 360 23.31 -0.02 -1.80
N GLU A 361 23.25 -1.05 -2.64
CA GLU A 361 22.27 -2.12 -2.47
C GLU A 361 22.44 -2.74 -1.08
N GLY A 362 21.36 -3.28 -0.53
CA GLY A 362 21.39 -3.98 0.75
C GLY A 362 20.77 -5.36 0.65
N PRO A 363 20.53 -6.01 1.80
CA PRO A 363 19.73 -7.22 1.86
C PRO A 363 18.38 -7.01 1.18
N THR A 364 17.81 -8.10 0.65
CA THR A 364 16.56 -8.09 -0.13
C THR A 364 15.54 -7.06 0.38
N GLY A 365 15.18 -6.12 -0.52
CA GLY A 365 14.17 -5.09 -0.23
C GLY A 365 14.66 -3.98 0.70
N SER A 366 15.96 -3.78 0.80
CA SER A 366 16.60 -2.70 1.57
C SER A 366 17.75 -2.09 0.79
N ILE A 367 18.11 -0.86 1.16
CA ILE A 367 19.34 -0.20 0.74
C ILE A 367 20.20 0.10 1.96
N LEU A 368 21.50 0.22 1.74
CA LEU A 368 22.45 0.64 2.77
C LEU A 368 22.86 2.09 2.53
N ALA A 369 22.93 2.87 3.60
CA ALA A 369 23.43 4.24 3.54
C ALA A 369 24.55 4.44 4.55
N LEU A 370 25.58 5.18 4.15
CA LEU A 370 26.66 5.59 5.03
C LEU A 370 26.45 7.05 5.42
N ASP A 371 26.12 7.26 6.69
CA ASP A 371 25.88 8.57 7.27
C ASP A 371 27.15 9.08 7.95
N TYR A 372 27.67 10.22 7.51
CA TYR A 372 28.98 10.74 7.91
C TYR A 372 28.87 12.01 8.74
N ASN A 373 29.43 11.99 9.94
CA ASN A 373 29.51 13.17 10.77
C ASN A 373 30.80 13.96 10.47
N PHE A 374 30.64 15.12 9.80
CA PHE A 374 31.75 15.99 9.43
C PHE A 374 32.50 16.62 10.60
N GLU A 375 31.88 16.73 11.78
CA GLU A 375 32.51 17.31 12.98
C GLU A 375 33.40 16.29 13.70
N THR A 376 32.93 15.03 13.80
CA THR A 376 33.63 13.98 14.54
C THR A 376 34.51 13.08 13.67
N GLY A 377 34.29 13.08 12.35
CA GLY A 377 34.95 12.16 11.43
C GLY A 377 34.48 10.71 11.54
N LEU A 378 33.36 10.46 12.22
CA LEU A 378 32.77 9.14 12.41
C LEU A 378 31.63 8.88 11.42
N SER A 379 31.42 7.62 11.07
CA SER A 379 30.37 7.19 10.16
C SER A 379 29.49 6.11 10.76
N ARG A 380 28.23 6.09 10.33
CA ARG A 380 27.22 5.10 10.70
C ARG A 380 26.73 4.37 9.46
N LEU A 381 26.70 3.04 9.53
CA LEU A 381 26.05 2.22 8.52
C LEU A 381 24.58 2.06 8.89
N LEU A 382 23.70 2.52 8.00
CA LEU A 382 22.25 2.42 8.14
C LEU A 382 21.70 1.40 7.15
N THR A 383 20.71 0.62 7.58
CA THR A 383 19.82 -0.13 6.69
C THR A 383 18.49 0.60 6.57
N ILE A 384 18.07 0.83 5.33
CA ILE A 384 16.79 1.45 4.99
C ILE A 384 15.96 0.39 4.28
N ARG A 385 15.01 -0.20 5.00
CA ARG A 385 14.09 -1.20 4.45
C ARG A 385 13.01 -0.47 3.66
N LEU A 386 12.84 -0.84 2.40
CA LEU A 386 11.97 -0.18 1.40
C LEU A 386 10.48 -0.54 1.60
N HIS A 387 9.99 -0.42 2.84
CA HIS A 387 8.56 -0.42 3.14
C HIS A 387 7.96 0.98 2.87
N GLN A 388 6.64 1.13 2.98
CA GLN A 388 6.00 2.45 2.90
C GLN A 388 5.21 2.76 4.19
N PRO A 389 5.69 3.68 5.05
CA PRO A 389 6.98 4.40 4.99
C PRO A 389 8.20 3.49 5.12
N ALA A 390 9.36 3.96 4.64
CA ALA A 390 10.61 3.23 4.76
C ALA A 390 11.08 3.18 6.22
N ASP A 391 11.69 2.07 6.62
CA ASP A 391 12.20 1.84 7.97
C ASP A 391 13.72 2.03 8.02
N VAL A 392 14.20 2.93 8.87
CA VAL A 392 15.64 3.20 9.02
C VAL A 392 16.14 2.58 10.34
N SER A 393 17.26 1.85 10.26
CA SER A 393 17.92 1.25 11.42
C SER A 393 19.44 1.41 11.34
N VAL A 394 20.08 1.65 12.48
CA VAL A 394 21.55 1.69 12.57
C VAL A 394 22.05 0.26 12.72
N VAL A 395 22.88 -0.18 11.78
CA VAL A 395 23.52 -1.50 11.82
C VAL A 395 24.86 -1.44 12.53
N ARG A 396 25.62 -0.36 12.27
CA ARG A 396 26.94 -0.16 12.85
C ARG A 396 27.22 1.33 13.05
N ASP A 397 27.89 1.65 14.15
CA ASP A 397 28.26 3.01 14.53
C ASP A 397 29.77 3.06 14.87
N GLY A 398 30.35 4.25 14.89
CA GLY A 398 31.74 4.48 15.27
C GLY A 398 32.78 4.07 14.23
N LEU A 399 32.41 3.97 12.95
CA LEU A 399 33.36 3.72 11.86
C LEU A 399 34.23 4.96 11.65
N LYS A 400 35.56 4.82 11.64
CA LYS A 400 36.49 5.96 11.56
C LYS A 400 36.78 6.37 10.12
N ASP A 401 36.29 7.53 9.71
CA ASP A 401 36.45 8.08 8.36
C ASP A 401 36.04 7.08 7.26
N ALA A 402 34.90 6.38 7.44
CA ALA A 402 34.40 5.50 6.40
C ALA A 402 33.77 6.32 5.27
N ARG A 403 34.16 6.05 4.02
CA ARG A 403 33.77 6.91 2.87
C ARG A 403 32.96 6.25 1.78
N ASN A 404 33.09 4.94 1.64
CA ASN A 404 32.45 4.20 0.57
C ASN A 404 32.10 2.80 1.05
N LEU A 405 31.09 2.19 0.42
CA LEU A 405 30.64 0.85 0.72
C LEU A 405 30.15 0.14 -0.55
N CYS A 406 30.23 -1.18 -0.53
CA CYS A 406 29.53 -2.05 -1.46
C CYS A 406 28.88 -3.21 -0.71
N PHE A 407 27.86 -3.81 -1.32
CA PHE A 407 27.18 -4.98 -0.81
C PHE A 407 27.19 -6.09 -1.85
N ILE A 408 27.48 -7.31 -1.43
CA ILE A 408 27.34 -8.50 -2.27
C ILE A 408 27.00 -9.69 -1.39
N ASP A 409 26.04 -10.50 -1.83
CA ASP A 409 25.72 -11.80 -1.25
C ASP A 409 25.61 -11.80 0.29
N GLY A 410 24.92 -10.82 0.88
CA GLY A 410 24.70 -10.76 2.33
C GLY A 410 25.83 -10.12 3.14
N ILE A 411 26.89 -9.60 2.51
CA ILE A 411 28.02 -8.95 3.17
C ILE A 411 28.18 -7.53 2.64
N ALA A 412 28.24 -6.55 3.55
CA ALA A 412 28.63 -5.19 3.23
C ALA A 412 30.11 -4.96 3.53
N PHE A 413 30.86 -4.43 2.58
CA PHE A 413 32.26 -4.02 2.74
C PHE A 413 32.35 -2.49 2.78
N LEU A 414 33.16 -1.94 3.67
CA LEU A 414 33.28 -0.51 3.94
C LEU A 414 34.75 -0.09 3.94
N CYS A 415 35.08 0.95 3.18
CA CYS A 415 36.41 1.58 3.20
C CYS A 415 36.56 2.46 4.45
N GLU A 416 37.23 1.97 5.50
CA GLU A 416 37.45 2.69 6.75
C GLU A 416 38.86 3.32 6.77
N ARG A 417 38.98 4.54 6.26
CA ARG A 417 40.27 5.24 6.09
C ARG A 417 40.98 5.50 7.40
N GLY A 418 40.24 5.80 8.47
CA GLY A 418 40.81 6.08 9.78
C GLY A 418 41.47 4.88 10.45
N LYS A 419 41.31 3.67 9.89
CA LYS A 419 41.99 2.45 10.32
C LYS A 419 42.80 1.78 9.21
N SER A 420 42.90 2.41 8.03
CA SER A 420 43.64 1.85 6.89
C SER A 420 43.21 0.42 6.52
N THR A 421 41.90 0.14 6.56
CA THR A 421 41.36 -1.22 6.36
C THR A 421 40.02 -1.21 5.63
N ILE A 422 39.61 -2.39 5.17
CA ILE A 422 38.23 -2.68 4.76
C ILE A 422 37.53 -3.33 5.95
N SER A 423 36.50 -2.69 6.47
CA SER A 423 35.60 -3.24 7.48
C SER A 423 34.45 -3.95 6.80
N PHE A 424 33.87 -4.98 7.42
CA PHE A 424 32.71 -5.65 6.84
C PHE A 424 31.60 -5.91 7.86
N VAL A 425 30.37 -6.07 7.36
CA VAL A 425 29.19 -6.46 8.14
C VAL A 425 28.50 -7.62 7.45
N ASP A 426 28.31 -8.70 8.20
CA ASP A 426 27.68 -9.94 7.74
C ASP A 426 26.18 -9.94 8.12
N PHE A 427 25.31 -9.74 7.14
CA PHE A 427 23.86 -9.68 7.32
C PHE A 427 23.21 -11.08 7.35
N GLU A 428 23.85 -12.07 6.72
CA GLU A 428 23.27 -13.40 6.52
C GLU A 428 24.00 -14.51 7.30
N GLY A 429 25.03 -14.17 8.08
CA GLY A 429 25.80 -15.12 8.88
C GLY A 429 26.70 -16.01 8.02
N LYS A 430 27.17 -15.51 6.88
CA LYS A 430 28.01 -16.26 5.92
C LYS A 430 29.48 -16.31 6.29
N VAL A 431 29.97 -15.34 7.06
CA VAL A 431 31.37 -15.25 7.47
C VAL A 431 31.62 -16.08 8.73
N LYS A 432 30.80 -15.84 9.76
CA LYS A 432 31.02 -16.44 11.07
C LYS A 432 30.24 -17.74 11.23
N ILE A 433 30.95 -18.87 11.25
CA ILE A 433 30.34 -20.20 11.40
C ILE A 433 29.89 -20.40 12.86
N SER A 434 28.59 -20.63 13.05
CA SER A 434 28.04 -21.04 14.34
C SER A 434 28.00 -22.55 14.47
N THR A 435 28.89 -23.13 15.29
CA THR A 435 28.93 -24.58 15.53
C THR A 435 27.65 -25.14 16.18
N LYS A 436 26.83 -24.27 16.79
CA LYS A 436 25.54 -24.63 17.39
C LYS A 436 24.43 -24.82 16.35
N SER A 437 24.48 -24.09 15.22
CA SER A 437 23.45 -24.19 14.17
C SER A 437 23.65 -25.41 13.26
N LEU A 438 24.89 -25.92 13.16
CA LEU A 438 25.24 -27.10 12.36
C LEU A 438 24.70 -28.39 12.99
N LYS A 439 23.53 -28.84 12.53
CA LYS A 439 22.85 -30.05 13.03
C LYS A 439 23.22 -31.31 12.25
N ARG A 440 23.59 -31.17 10.98
CA ARG A 440 23.83 -32.32 10.08
C ARG A 440 25.31 -32.67 10.02
N ARG A 441 25.62 -33.97 9.99
CA ARG A 441 27.00 -34.47 9.83
C ARG A 441 27.64 -33.95 8.54
N ALA A 442 26.90 -33.95 7.42
CA ALA A 442 27.41 -33.50 6.12
C ALA A 442 27.88 -32.04 6.14
N GLU A 443 27.19 -31.15 6.85
CA GLU A 443 27.57 -29.74 6.97
C GLU A 443 28.88 -29.57 7.75
N LEU A 444 29.03 -30.32 8.84
CA LEU A 444 30.27 -30.36 9.63
C LEU A 444 31.45 -30.87 8.81
N LEU A 445 31.25 -31.95 8.05
CA LEU A 445 32.29 -32.52 7.18
C LEU A 445 32.76 -31.49 6.15
N ARG A 446 31.84 -30.81 5.47
CA ARG A 446 32.17 -29.78 4.48
C ARG A 446 33.02 -28.64 5.07
N HIS A 447 32.70 -28.18 6.28
CA HIS A 447 33.47 -27.13 6.94
C HIS A 447 34.85 -27.61 7.43
N LEU A 448 34.94 -28.86 7.93
CA LEU A 448 36.22 -29.45 8.33
C LEU A 448 37.13 -29.68 7.12
N GLU A 449 36.60 -30.18 6.00
CA GLU A 449 37.34 -30.35 4.74
C GLU A 449 37.86 -29.01 4.21
N ALA A 450 37.02 -27.97 4.21
CA ALA A 450 37.43 -26.62 3.80
C ALA A 450 38.59 -26.06 4.66
N LEU A 451 38.65 -26.43 5.94
CA LEU A 451 39.74 -26.07 6.86
C LEU A 451 40.89 -27.08 6.87
N SER A 452 40.87 -28.08 5.99
CA SER A 452 41.87 -29.16 5.92
C SER A 452 42.03 -29.94 7.23
N LEU A 453 40.93 -30.17 7.94
CA LEU A 453 40.89 -30.89 9.22
C LEU A 453 40.42 -32.34 9.04
N PRO A 454 40.85 -33.27 9.93
CA PRO A 454 40.37 -34.65 9.90
C PRO A 454 38.85 -34.75 10.03
N THR A 455 38.24 -35.67 9.28
CA THR A 455 36.78 -35.89 9.16
C THR A 455 36.27 -37.16 9.85
N ASP A 456 37.15 -37.85 10.57
CA ASP A 456 36.88 -39.06 11.35
C ASP A 456 36.15 -38.76 12.67
N GLY A 457 35.37 -39.73 13.14
CA GLY A 457 34.68 -39.67 14.43
C GLY A 457 33.19 -39.33 14.35
N ALA A 458 32.50 -39.37 15.50
CA ALA A 458 31.07 -39.08 15.62
C ALA A 458 30.79 -37.55 15.57
N VAL A 459 29.52 -37.17 15.33
CA VAL A 459 29.10 -35.75 15.22
C VAL A 459 29.57 -34.86 16.38
N PRO A 460 29.52 -35.28 17.66
CA PRO A 460 30.04 -34.47 18.77
C PRO A 460 31.54 -34.15 18.65
N VAL A 461 32.35 -35.15 18.29
CA VAL A 461 33.81 -35.03 18.12
C VAL A 461 34.13 -34.07 16.97
N LEU A 462 33.44 -34.21 15.83
CA LEU A 462 33.59 -33.31 14.69
C LEU A 462 33.24 -31.86 15.05
N ARG A 463 32.17 -31.66 15.82
CA ARG A 463 31.74 -30.32 16.25
C ARG A 463 32.73 -29.68 17.21
N GLU A 464 33.24 -30.44 18.17
CA GLU A 464 34.24 -29.96 19.13
C GLU A 464 35.55 -29.60 18.41
N ARG A 465 36.03 -30.46 17.50
CA ARG A 465 37.20 -30.18 16.65
C ARG A 465 37.04 -28.89 15.85
N LEU A 466 35.90 -28.68 15.20
CA LEU A 466 35.61 -27.45 14.46
C LEU A 466 35.59 -26.23 15.40
N LYS A 467 34.95 -26.36 16.57
CA LYS A 467 34.86 -25.29 17.57
C LYS A 467 36.23 -24.86 18.08
N ASP A 468 37.12 -25.82 18.37
CA ASP A 468 38.46 -25.53 18.86
C ASP A 468 39.32 -24.82 17.80
N GLN A 469 39.21 -25.24 16.55
CA GLN A 469 39.92 -24.62 15.42
C GLN A 469 39.42 -23.19 15.15
N LEU A 470 38.11 -22.97 15.11
CA LEU A 470 37.55 -21.61 15.04
C LEU A 470 37.98 -20.75 16.24
N GLY A 471 38.07 -21.35 17.43
CA GLY A 471 38.57 -20.69 18.64
C GLY A 471 40.07 -20.32 18.54
N ALA A 472 40.89 -21.15 17.90
CA ALA A 472 42.30 -20.86 17.65
C ALA A 472 42.48 -19.74 16.63
N ILE A 473 41.74 -19.79 15.51
CA ILE A 473 41.72 -18.73 14.50
C ILE A 473 41.33 -17.39 15.13
N SER A 474 40.23 -17.37 15.89
CA SER A 474 39.75 -16.15 16.55
C SER A 474 40.74 -15.53 17.54
N LYS A 475 41.66 -16.31 18.12
CA LYS A 475 42.72 -15.77 19.00
C LYS A 475 43.86 -15.10 18.21
N ASN A 476 44.06 -15.52 16.96
CA ASN A 476 45.08 -14.99 16.07
C ASN A 476 44.56 -13.85 15.17
N THR A 477 43.26 -13.57 15.20
CA THR A 477 42.64 -12.49 14.43
C THR A 477 42.72 -11.16 15.19
N ASP A 478 43.35 -10.14 14.61
CA ASP A 478 43.46 -8.81 15.21
C ASP A 478 42.09 -8.19 15.49
N CYS A 479 41.22 -8.17 14.47
CA CYS A 479 39.84 -7.70 14.57
C CYS A 479 38.95 -8.49 13.63
N ALA A 480 38.03 -9.28 14.17
CA ALA A 480 37.19 -10.21 13.38
C ALA A 480 36.29 -9.51 12.35
N GLU A 481 36.01 -8.22 12.52
CA GLU A 481 35.11 -7.43 11.67
C GLU A 481 35.85 -6.62 10.59
N HIS A 482 37.16 -6.82 10.47
CA HIS A 482 38.00 -6.27 9.40
C HIS A 482 38.44 -7.39 8.47
N VAL A 483 38.66 -7.07 7.20
CA VAL A 483 39.32 -7.97 6.26
C VAL A 483 40.81 -8.04 6.64
N GLN A 484 41.31 -9.25 6.90
CA GLN A 484 42.71 -9.50 7.24
C GLN A 484 43.58 -9.45 5.98
N MET A 485 44.26 -8.34 5.78
CA MET A 485 45.03 -8.07 4.55
C MET A 485 46.44 -8.67 4.61
N HIS A 486 46.79 -9.54 3.66
CA HIS A 486 48.14 -10.12 3.53
C HIS A 486 48.54 -10.32 2.05
N PRO A 487 49.80 -10.04 1.65
CA PRO A 487 50.88 -9.37 2.41
C PRO A 487 50.76 -7.84 2.39
N ASN A 488 50.06 -7.27 1.40
CA ASN A 488 49.96 -5.81 1.21
C ASN A 488 48.82 -5.25 2.06
N ARG A 489 49.17 -4.41 3.05
CA ARG A 489 48.19 -3.60 3.77
C ARG A 489 47.81 -2.38 2.93
N LEU A 490 46.56 -1.93 3.09
CA LEU A 490 46.08 -0.69 2.49
C LEU A 490 46.53 0.48 3.37
N GLY A 491 46.74 1.65 2.77
CA GLY A 491 47.12 2.85 3.49
C GLY A 491 45.91 3.75 3.75
N LYS A 492 45.21 4.10 2.68
CA LYS A 492 44.04 4.98 2.66
C LYS A 492 43.00 4.47 1.65
N PRO A 493 42.28 3.37 1.97
CA PRO A 493 41.26 2.80 1.10
C PRO A 493 40.11 3.79 0.86
N SER A 494 39.72 4.04 -0.39
CA SER A 494 38.81 5.14 -0.72
C SER A 494 37.51 4.74 -1.40
N ALA A 495 37.56 3.87 -2.40
CA ALA A 495 36.39 3.32 -3.09
C ALA A 495 36.49 1.81 -3.15
N VAL A 496 35.36 1.11 -3.02
CA VAL A 496 35.29 -0.35 -3.09
C VAL A 496 34.16 -0.79 -3.98
N TYR A 497 34.40 -1.86 -4.73
CA TYR A 497 33.40 -2.53 -5.54
C TYR A 497 33.60 -4.05 -5.44
N ALA A 498 32.50 -4.79 -5.33
CA ALA A 498 32.54 -6.25 -5.31
C ALA A 498 32.25 -6.79 -6.71
N ALA A 499 33.24 -7.44 -7.33
CA ALA A 499 33.10 -8.04 -8.66
C ALA A 499 32.50 -9.45 -8.60
N SER A 500 32.77 -10.18 -7.53
CA SER A 500 32.20 -11.49 -7.20
C SER A 500 32.28 -11.71 -5.68
N ASN A 501 31.71 -12.82 -5.21
CA ASN A 501 31.71 -13.17 -3.77
C ASN A 501 33.12 -13.32 -3.19
N ASP A 502 34.12 -13.56 -4.03
CA ASP A 502 35.52 -13.79 -3.70
C ASP A 502 36.47 -12.71 -4.25
N LEU A 503 35.96 -11.64 -4.86
CA LEU A 503 36.79 -10.62 -5.51
C LEU A 503 36.29 -9.20 -5.28
N LEU A 504 37.14 -8.36 -4.67
CA LEU A 504 36.92 -6.94 -4.54
C LEU A 504 37.91 -6.15 -5.40
N PHE A 505 37.47 -5.01 -5.92
CA PHE A 505 38.33 -3.92 -6.35
C PHE A 505 38.28 -2.82 -5.31
N CYS A 506 39.44 -2.37 -4.83
CA CYS A 506 39.54 -1.28 -3.86
C CYS A 506 40.61 -0.30 -4.31
N SER A 507 40.29 0.99 -4.37
CA SER A 507 41.31 2.03 -4.55
C SER A 507 41.98 2.35 -3.22
N ASP A 508 43.26 2.69 -3.30
CA ASP A 508 44.08 3.14 -2.18
C ASP A 508 44.74 4.47 -2.53
N ASP A 509 44.26 5.55 -1.91
CA ASP A 509 44.69 6.91 -2.23
C ASP A 509 46.14 7.20 -1.85
N GLU A 510 46.71 6.43 -0.92
CA GLU A 510 48.10 6.57 -0.50
C GLU A 510 49.06 6.01 -1.54
N SER A 511 48.82 4.79 -2.03
CA SER A 511 49.67 4.20 -3.07
C SER A 511 49.30 4.62 -4.51
N GLN A 512 48.14 5.23 -4.72
CA GLN A 512 47.59 5.61 -6.03
C GLN A 512 47.34 4.42 -6.98
N TYR A 513 46.92 3.29 -6.41
CA TYR A 513 46.54 2.09 -7.15
C TYR A 513 45.10 1.68 -6.85
N VAL A 514 44.47 1.07 -7.84
CA VAL A 514 43.36 0.14 -7.61
C VAL A 514 43.97 -1.24 -7.37
N TYR A 515 43.60 -1.86 -6.26
CA TYR A 515 43.94 -3.23 -5.91
C TYR A 515 42.81 -4.17 -6.30
N GLN A 516 43.18 -5.34 -6.79
CA GLN A 516 42.33 -6.51 -6.88
C GLN A 516 42.60 -7.36 -5.63
N ILE A 517 41.57 -7.57 -4.82
CA ILE A 517 41.65 -8.25 -3.53
C ILE A 517 40.85 -9.55 -3.63
N THR A 518 41.56 -10.68 -3.61
CA THR A 518 40.93 -12.01 -3.57
C THR A 518 40.57 -12.34 -2.12
N LEU A 519 39.32 -12.71 -1.88
CA LEU A 519 38.79 -12.99 -0.55
C LEU A 519 38.76 -14.49 -0.27
N THR A 520 39.15 -14.87 0.94
CA THR A 520 38.99 -16.23 1.45
C THR A 520 38.38 -16.21 2.84
N PHE A 521 37.49 -17.16 3.13
CA PHE A 521 36.71 -17.21 4.37
C PHE A 521 37.18 -18.37 5.23
N ASP A 522 37.59 -18.10 6.47
CA ASP A 522 38.09 -19.11 7.41
C ASP A 522 37.04 -19.54 8.46
N GLY A 523 35.83 -18.98 8.37
CA GLY A 523 34.73 -19.24 9.29
C GLY A 523 34.72 -18.36 10.55
N VAL A 524 35.70 -17.48 10.74
CA VAL A 524 35.75 -16.47 11.80
C VAL A 524 35.75 -15.07 11.21
N THR A 525 36.54 -14.84 10.16
CA THR A 525 36.73 -13.56 9.49
C THR A 525 36.99 -13.77 7.98
N ILE A 526 37.31 -12.68 7.28
CA ILE A 526 37.64 -12.66 5.85
C ILE A 526 39.11 -12.31 5.71
N HIS A 527 39.85 -13.08 4.92
CA HIS A 527 41.23 -12.75 4.51
C HIS A 527 41.23 -12.17 3.11
N GLY A 528 42.06 -11.16 2.89
CA GLY A 528 42.20 -10.48 1.61
C GLY A 528 43.63 -10.54 1.09
N ASN A 529 43.82 -11.12 -0.10
CA ASN A 529 45.08 -11.05 -0.83
C ASN A 529 45.06 -9.92 -1.86
N ALA A 530 45.70 -8.80 -1.53
CA ALA A 530 45.74 -7.60 -2.37
C ALA A 530 46.87 -7.62 -3.40
N THR A 531 46.49 -7.53 -4.67
CA THR A 531 47.39 -7.41 -5.82
C THR A 531 47.15 -6.08 -6.54
N LYS A 532 48.22 -5.41 -6.98
CA LYS A 532 48.09 -4.15 -7.74
C LYS A 532 47.44 -4.45 -9.09
N PHE A 533 46.29 -3.84 -9.36
CA PHE A 533 45.57 -4.02 -10.61
C PHE A 533 45.97 -2.97 -11.64
N THR A 534 45.69 -1.69 -11.37
CA THR A 534 46.09 -0.57 -12.23
C THR A 534 46.43 0.65 -11.40
N ALA A 535 47.41 1.43 -11.84
CA ALA A 535 47.61 2.79 -11.33
C ALA A 535 46.56 3.72 -11.94
N TYR A 536 46.24 4.80 -11.25
CA TYR A 536 45.45 5.90 -11.81
C TYR A 536 46.27 7.20 -11.85
N PRO A 537 45.89 8.17 -12.71
CA PRO A 537 46.69 9.39 -12.90
C PRO A 537 46.98 10.13 -11.60
N SER A 538 48.22 10.59 -11.43
CA SER A 538 48.69 11.34 -10.24
C SER A 538 47.98 12.69 -10.04
N SER A 539 47.25 13.17 -11.06
CA SER A 539 46.39 14.36 -10.98
C SER A 539 45.08 14.13 -10.22
N ILE A 540 44.73 12.89 -9.91
CA ILE A 540 43.57 12.53 -9.08
C ILE A 540 44.02 12.50 -7.61
N THR A 541 43.34 13.26 -6.74
CA THR A 541 43.69 13.31 -5.31
C THR A 541 43.05 12.17 -4.54
N ASN A 542 41.80 11.83 -4.85
CA ASN A 542 41.10 10.68 -4.28
C ASN A 542 40.24 10.02 -5.37
N LEU A 543 40.22 8.69 -5.39
CA LEU A 543 39.28 7.95 -6.23
C LEU A 543 38.00 7.72 -5.41
N LEU A 544 36.86 8.20 -5.90
CA LEU A 544 35.64 8.33 -5.10
C LEU A 544 34.68 7.14 -5.24
N SER A 545 34.62 6.53 -6.42
CA SER A 545 33.68 5.44 -6.73
C SER A 545 34.16 4.61 -7.92
N ILE A 546 33.78 3.33 -7.94
CA ILE A 546 34.12 2.34 -8.95
C ILE A 546 32.85 1.61 -9.38
N THR A 547 32.63 1.44 -10.69
CA THR A 547 31.53 0.61 -11.21
C THR A 547 31.94 -0.11 -12.51
N PRO A 548 31.66 -1.39 -12.69
CA PRO A 548 31.94 -2.08 -13.95
C PRO A 548 30.79 -1.93 -14.94
N LEU A 549 31.13 -1.97 -16.22
CA LEU A 549 30.19 -2.10 -17.33
C LEU A 549 30.89 -2.86 -18.46
N ASP A 550 30.35 -4.02 -18.81
CA ASP A 550 30.93 -4.95 -19.78
C ASP A 550 32.40 -5.29 -19.48
N GLN A 551 33.31 -5.05 -20.43
CA GLN A 551 34.76 -5.32 -20.28
C GLN A 551 35.54 -4.13 -19.69
N CYS A 552 34.85 -3.17 -19.10
CA CYS A 552 35.43 -1.93 -18.59
C CYS A 552 35.03 -1.67 -17.15
N ALA A 553 35.93 -1.01 -16.40
CA ALA A 553 35.60 -0.37 -15.14
C ALA A 553 35.61 1.15 -15.31
N PHE A 554 34.65 1.81 -14.69
CA PHE A 554 34.54 3.26 -14.65
C PHE A 554 34.81 3.76 -13.24
N PHE A 555 35.63 4.81 -13.15
CA PHE A 555 36.04 5.40 -11.88
C PHE A 555 35.78 6.90 -11.89
N SER A 556 35.42 7.46 -10.74
CA SER A 556 35.39 8.90 -10.54
C SER A 556 36.62 9.37 -9.77
N GLY A 557 37.31 10.37 -10.33
CA GLY A 557 38.48 10.98 -9.73
C GLY A 557 38.20 12.39 -9.21
N ALA A 558 38.44 12.62 -7.92
CA ALA A 558 38.39 13.95 -7.32
C ALA A 558 39.64 14.75 -7.73
N SER A 559 39.46 15.82 -8.51
CA SER A 559 40.36 16.98 -8.62
C SER A 559 39.77 18.01 -9.59
N SER A 560 40.39 19.20 -9.66
CA SER A 560 40.08 20.20 -10.70
C SER A 560 40.32 19.66 -12.12
N GLN A 561 41.26 18.73 -12.27
CA GLN A 561 41.58 18.00 -13.50
C GLN A 561 40.94 16.59 -13.52
N GLY A 562 40.03 16.32 -12.60
CA GLY A 562 39.39 15.02 -12.41
C GLY A 562 38.27 14.77 -13.42
N GLY A 563 37.37 13.85 -13.07
CA GLY A 563 36.21 13.50 -13.88
C GLY A 563 35.93 12.00 -13.89
N LEU A 564 35.36 11.53 -15.00
CA LEU A 564 35.07 10.12 -15.22
C LEU A 564 36.21 9.48 -16.00
N TYR A 565 36.71 8.36 -15.53
CA TYR A 565 37.77 7.57 -16.16
C TYR A 565 37.23 6.20 -16.56
N LYS A 566 37.73 5.68 -17.67
CA LYS A 566 37.43 4.35 -18.21
C LYS A 566 38.71 3.52 -18.16
N CYS A 567 38.65 2.35 -17.55
CA CYS A 567 39.69 1.36 -17.52
C CYS A 567 39.26 0.12 -18.28
N GLU A 568 40.01 -0.29 -19.29
CA GLU A 568 39.80 -1.56 -19.96
C GLU A 568 40.40 -2.69 -19.12
N LEU A 569 39.58 -3.67 -18.73
CA LEU A 569 39.96 -4.66 -17.71
C LEU A 569 41.07 -5.60 -18.17
N SER A 570 41.09 -5.94 -19.46
CA SER A 570 42.10 -6.81 -20.08
C SER A 570 43.43 -6.09 -20.29
N ALA A 571 43.39 -4.89 -20.88
CA ALA A 571 44.56 -4.09 -21.18
C ALA A 571 45.13 -3.35 -19.96
N LYS A 572 44.33 -3.19 -18.90
CA LYS A 572 44.64 -2.39 -17.69
C LYS A 572 45.03 -0.96 -18.02
N THR A 573 44.50 -0.41 -19.11
CA THR A 573 44.75 0.95 -19.56
C THR A 573 43.66 1.89 -19.06
N VAL A 574 44.05 2.96 -18.38
CA VAL A 574 43.13 3.98 -17.87
C VAL A 574 43.12 5.18 -18.82
N THR A 575 41.93 5.55 -19.29
CA THR A 575 41.67 6.70 -20.15
C THR A 575 40.65 7.63 -19.51
N LYS A 576 40.70 8.93 -19.82
CA LYS A 576 39.71 9.89 -19.33
C LYS A 576 38.50 9.90 -20.26
N ALA A 577 37.31 9.61 -19.72
CA ALA A 577 36.06 9.57 -20.46
C ALA A 577 35.34 10.93 -20.45
N VAL A 578 35.31 11.60 -19.30
CA VAL A 578 34.70 12.93 -19.11
C VAL A 578 35.59 13.79 -18.23
N CYS A 579 35.80 15.06 -18.59
CA CYS A 579 36.56 16.01 -17.79
C CYS A 579 35.64 16.81 -16.87
N ASN A 580 36.07 17.04 -15.62
CA ASN A 580 35.47 18.08 -14.78
C ASN A 580 35.61 19.47 -15.42
N SER A 581 34.75 20.39 -15.01
CA SER A 581 34.70 21.78 -15.53
C SER A 581 34.46 21.90 -17.04
N THR A 582 33.80 20.93 -17.65
CA THR A 582 33.35 21.00 -19.06
C THR A 582 31.82 20.96 -19.13
N LEU A 583 31.19 21.48 -20.18
CA LEU A 583 29.73 21.33 -20.33
C LEU A 583 29.41 19.93 -20.89
N PRO A 584 28.48 19.15 -20.30
CA PRO A 584 27.62 19.45 -19.15
C PRO A 584 28.16 18.99 -17.77
N CYS A 585 29.41 18.54 -17.69
CA CYS A 585 30.04 17.96 -16.50
C CYS A 585 30.89 18.95 -15.66
N SER A 586 30.35 19.46 -14.54
CA SER A 586 31.10 20.35 -13.66
C SER A 586 31.97 19.57 -12.65
N GLU A 587 31.41 18.60 -11.94
CA GLU A 587 32.16 17.80 -10.95
C GLU A 587 31.55 16.40 -10.75
N VAL A 588 32.20 15.38 -11.31
CA VAL A 588 31.84 13.96 -11.10
C VAL A 588 32.17 13.55 -9.66
N ASN A 589 31.22 12.91 -8.97
CA ASN A 589 31.42 12.42 -7.61
C ASN A 589 31.30 10.88 -7.49
N GLN A 590 30.10 10.30 -7.42
CA GLN A 590 29.92 8.84 -7.42
C GLN A 590 29.34 8.33 -8.73
N VAL A 591 29.61 7.06 -9.04
CA VAL A 591 29.24 6.41 -10.30
C VAL A 591 28.52 5.08 -10.02
N CYS A 592 27.54 4.74 -10.85
CA CYS A 592 26.98 3.38 -10.91
C CYS A 592 26.50 3.06 -12.34
N THR A 593 25.96 1.88 -12.56
CA THR A 593 25.39 1.48 -13.85
C THR A 593 23.88 1.39 -13.79
N LEU A 594 23.22 1.87 -14.85
CA LEU A 594 21.77 1.77 -15.01
C LEU A 594 21.44 1.41 -16.46
N ASN A 595 20.73 0.31 -16.68
CA ASN A 595 20.27 -0.13 -18.01
C ASN A 595 21.39 -0.13 -19.08
N GLY A 596 22.57 -0.67 -18.76
CA GLY A 596 23.71 -0.74 -19.68
C GLY A 596 24.41 0.60 -19.95
N ARG A 597 24.16 1.62 -19.12
CA ARG A 597 24.79 2.95 -19.21
C ARG A 597 25.48 3.29 -17.90
N VAL A 598 26.49 4.15 -17.96
CA VAL A 598 27.12 4.71 -16.76
C VAL A 598 26.34 5.94 -16.33
N VAL A 599 25.99 6.03 -15.05
CA VAL A 599 25.36 7.21 -14.47
C VAL A 599 26.20 7.72 -13.31
N TYR A 600 26.23 9.04 -13.14
CA TYR A 600 27.04 9.66 -12.11
C TYR A 600 26.41 10.91 -11.53
N THR A 601 26.78 11.23 -10.29
CA THR A 601 26.38 12.46 -9.61
C THR A 601 27.31 13.58 -10.03
N ASN A 602 26.71 14.69 -10.46
CA ASN A 602 27.40 15.92 -10.82
C ASN A 602 27.15 16.96 -9.74
N THR A 603 28.00 16.95 -8.70
CA THR A 603 27.73 17.61 -7.41
C THR A 603 27.51 19.12 -7.58
N LYS A 604 28.41 19.82 -8.29
CA LYS A 604 28.28 21.26 -8.53
C LYS A 604 27.11 21.65 -9.44
N ALA A 605 26.73 20.78 -10.37
CA ALA A 605 25.59 21.05 -11.24
C ALA A 605 24.25 20.76 -10.54
N GLY A 606 24.24 20.00 -9.44
CA GLY A 606 23.02 19.52 -8.80
C GLY A 606 22.21 18.60 -9.72
N LYS A 607 22.88 17.72 -10.46
CA LYS A 607 22.26 16.82 -11.46
C LYS A 607 22.82 15.40 -11.40
N VAL A 608 22.00 14.45 -11.83
CA VAL A 608 22.46 13.11 -12.22
C VAL A 608 22.63 13.09 -13.73
N ILE A 609 23.77 12.60 -14.18
CA ILE A 609 24.16 12.58 -15.58
C ILE A 609 24.32 11.14 -16.04
N GLN A 610 23.89 10.84 -17.26
CA GLN A 610 24.15 9.58 -17.94
C GLN A 610 25.24 9.77 -18.99
N TYR A 611 26.21 8.87 -18.98
CA TYR A 611 27.23 8.70 -20.00
C TYR A 611 26.98 7.41 -20.79
N ASN A 612 27.01 7.52 -22.11
CA ASN A 612 26.96 6.38 -23.02
C ASN A 612 28.39 6.01 -23.46
N PRO A 613 28.90 4.82 -23.11
CA PRO A 613 30.24 4.38 -23.54
C PRO A 613 30.40 4.18 -25.05
N ASP A 614 29.32 3.87 -25.78
CA ASP A 614 29.35 3.49 -27.19
C ASP A 614 29.62 4.70 -28.09
N ASP A 615 28.85 5.78 -27.89
CA ASP A 615 28.92 7.01 -28.67
C ASP A 615 29.58 8.17 -27.92
N LYS A 616 29.98 7.94 -26.66
CA LYS A 616 30.57 8.92 -25.74
C LYS A 616 29.66 10.11 -25.43
N SER A 617 28.36 10.00 -25.68
CA SER A 617 27.39 11.04 -25.40
C SER A 617 27.10 11.17 -23.89
N VAL A 618 26.81 12.41 -23.49
CA VAL A 618 26.47 12.77 -22.12
C VAL A 618 25.11 13.45 -22.12
N ARG A 619 24.20 13.02 -21.24
CA ARG A 619 22.86 13.62 -21.12
C ARG A 619 22.45 13.78 -19.66
N ASN A 620 21.69 14.84 -19.37
CA ASN A 620 21.05 14.98 -18.07
C ASN A 620 20.01 13.88 -17.89
N LEU A 621 20.03 13.22 -16.73
CA LEU A 621 19.06 12.20 -16.38
C LEU A 621 17.97 12.79 -15.49
N VAL A 622 18.36 13.44 -14.38
CA VAL A 622 17.46 14.18 -13.48
C VAL A 622 18.16 15.39 -12.86
N GLY A 623 17.41 16.43 -12.50
CA GLY A 623 17.87 17.62 -11.79
C GLY A 623 17.77 18.90 -12.62
N SER A 624 17.05 19.89 -12.09
CA SER A 624 16.97 21.26 -12.62
C SER A 624 18.31 22.00 -12.54
N GLY A 625 19.11 21.70 -11.53
CA GLY A 625 20.32 22.43 -11.16
C GLY A 625 20.08 23.64 -10.25
N HIS A 626 18.84 23.85 -9.79
CA HIS A 626 18.57 24.82 -8.73
C HIS A 626 19.09 24.30 -7.39
N ASN A 627 19.68 25.19 -6.58
CA ASN A 627 20.20 24.87 -5.25
C ASN A 627 19.07 24.75 -4.20
N SER A 628 18.26 23.70 -4.33
CA SER A 628 17.16 23.34 -3.43
C SER A 628 17.05 21.83 -3.33
N SER A 629 16.20 21.28 -2.45
CA SER A 629 16.04 19.82 -2.30
C SER A 629 14.60 19.35 -2.54
N SER A 630 13.99 19.87 -3.61
CA SER A 630 12.61 19.60 -3.99
C SER A 630 12.48 18.27 -4.74
N ASP A 631 11.39 17.58 -4.48
CA ASP A 631 10.95 16.40 -5.23
C ASP A 631 10.21 16.84 -6.50
N GLY A 632 10.06 15.96 -7.48
CA GLY A 632 9.43 16.32 -8.75
C GLY A 632 9.70 15.33 -9.88
N THR A 633 9.50 15.80 -11.11
CA THR A 633 9.86 15.08 -12.34
C THR A 633 11.36 15.21 -12.62
N GLN A 634 11.85 14.53 -13.66
CA GLN A 634 13.26 14.60 -14.04
C GLN A 634 13.79 16.04 -14.22
N ASP A 635 12.95 16.95 -14.68
CA ASP A 635 13.35 18.32 -15.01
C ASP A 635 13.08 19.32 -13.87
N SER A 636 12.10 19.02 -12.98
CA SER A 636 11.69 19.93 -11.91
C SER A 636 12.32 19.62 -10.55
N CYS A 637 12.79 18.38 -10.33
CA CYS A 637 13.46 18.03 -9.09
C CYS A 637 14.77 18.82 -8.92
N SER A 638 15.24 18.95 -7.69
CA SER A 638 16.46 19.69 -7.39
C SER A 638 17.24 19.04 -6.25
N PHE A 639 18.54 19.32 -6.21
CA PHE A 639 19.45 18.82 -5.17
C PHE A 639 20.31 19.96 -4.64
N LYS A 640 20.57 19.97 -3.31
CA LYS A 640 21.51 20.95 -2.72
C LYS A 640 22.95 20.51 -2.90
N GLN A 641 23.25 19.25 -2.56
CA GLN A 641 24.57 18.64 -2.70
C GLN A 641 24.41 17.14 -2.92
N ILE A 642 24.28 16.76 -4.18
CA ILE A 642 24.15 15.36 -4.57
C ILE A 642 25.53 14.67 -4.55
N GLU A 643 25.65 13.55 -3.83
CA GLU A 643 26.92 12.81 -3.72
C GLU A 643 26.73 11.33 -4.04
N GLY A 644 26.07 10.59 -3.17
CA GLY A 644 25.91 9.14 -3.26
C GLY A 644 24.97 8.73 -4.39
N ILE A 645 25.30 7.62 -5.08
CA ILE A 645 24.43 7.01 -6.07
C ILE A 645 24.57 5.48 -6.09
N CYS A 646 23.44 4.80 -6.21
CA CYS A 646 23.38 3.36 -6.41
C CYS A 646 22.17 3.02 -7.27
N SER A 647 22.31 2.02 -8.13
CA SER A 647 21.20 1.38 -8.82
C SER A 647 20.77 0.12 -8.08
N VAL A 648 19.46 -0.07 -7.95
CA VAL A 648 18.87 -1.34 -7.54
C VAL A 648 17.74 -1.63 -8.53
N ASP A 649 17.86 -2.76 -9.23
CA ASP A 649 17.03 -3.08 -10.38
C ASP A 649 17.00 -1.92 -11.41
N LYS A 650 15.81 -1.38 -11.71
CA LYS A 650 15.61 -0.28 -12.67
C LYS A 650 15.53 1.10 -12.01
N ASN A 651 15.80 1.19 -10.70
CA ASN A 651 15.69 2.43 -9.92
C ASN A 651 17.08 2.93 -9.54
N LEU A 652 17.19 4.25 -9.32
CA LEU A 652 18.36 4.84 -8.68
C LEU A 652 18.00 5.34 -7.29
N PHE A 653 18.96 5.25 -6.39
CA PHE A 653 18.95 5.90 -5.10
C PHE A 653 20.06 6.93 -5.08
N VAL A 654 19.73 8.15 -4.69
CA VAL A 654 20.66 9.27 -4.64
C VAL A 654 20.61 9.93 -3.28
N THR A 655 21.76 10.42 -2.82
CA THR A 655 21.85 11.12 -1.54
C THR A 655 22.09 12.61 -1.76
N ASP A 656 21.32 13.44 -1.05
CA ASP A 656 21.45 14.89 -1.01
C ASP A 656 21.98 15.27 0.38
N VAL A 657 23.31 15.32 0.49
CA VAL A 657 24.06 15.38 1.75
C VAL A 657 23.69 16.62 2.56
N SER A 658 23.77 17.79 1.93
CA SER A 658 23.45 19.08 2.57
C SER A 658 21.97 19.19 2.99
N ALA A 659 21.09 18.39 2.40
CA ALA A 659 19.68 18.35 2.77
C ALA A 659 19.36 17.27 3.82
N GLY A 660 20.30 16.35 4.09
CA GLY A 660 20.07 15.16 4.91
C GLY A 660 18.96 14.28 4.33
N LYS A 661 18.96 14.11 3.00
CA LYS A 661 17.93 13.35 2.29
C LYS A 661 18.49 12.20 1.48
N LEU A 662 17.74 11.12 1.44
CA LEU A 662 17.91 10.04 0.48
C LEU A 662 16.67 9.98 -0.40
N LYS A 663 16.87 10.01 -1.71
CA LYS A 663 15.80 10.06 -2.71
C LYS A 663 15.88 8.86 -3.64
N ILE A 664 14.72 8.38 -4.06
CA ILE A 664 14.57 7.41 -5.14
C ILE A 664 14.29 8.15 -6.45
N VAL A 665 14.91 7.69 -7.54
CA VAL A 665 14.62 8.06 -8.92
C VAL A 665 14.06 6.83 -9.60
N THR A 666 12.79 6.89 -10.01
CA THR A 666 12.07 5.74 -10.58
C THR A 666 11.33 6.14 -11.85
N SER A 667 11.19 5.20 -12.78
CA SER A 667 10.40 5.41 -14.00
C SER A 667 8.92 5.24 -13.72
N LEU A 668 8.08 6.04 -14.36
CA LEU A 668 6.63 5.89 -14.30
C LEU A 668 6.06 4.95 -15.36
N SER A 669 6.88 4.43 -16.28
CA SER A 669 6.41 3.59 -17.41
C SER A 669 5.54 2.42 -16.97
N GLU A 670 5.99 1.63 -16.00
CA GLU A 670 5.24 0.49 -15.46
C GLU A 670 3.98 0.95 -14.70
N THR A 671 4.05 2.06 -13.97
CA THR A 671 2.89 2.67 -13.29
C THR A 671 1.84 3.14 -14.29
N VAL A 672 2.27 3.76 -15.40
CA VAL A 672 1.40 4.20 -16.50
C VAL A 672 0.75 3.00 -17.17
N PHE A 673 1.51 1.93 -17.42
CA PHE A 673 0.96 0.69 -17.97
C PHE A 673 -0.09 0.08 -17.04
N PHE A 674 0.24 -0.04 -15.75
CA PHE A 674 -0.68 -0.49 -14.71
C PHE A 674 -1.96 0.36 -14.66
N LEU A 675 -1.83 1.69 -14.68
CA LEU A 675 -2.95 2.63 -14.70
C LEU A 675 -3.78 2.53 -15.97
N GLY A 676 -3.17 2.26 -17.13
CA GLY A 676 -3.88 2.03 -18.39
C GLY A 676 -4.72 0.74 -18.35
N ILE A 677 -4.20 -0.33 -17.73
CA ILE A 677 -4.97 -1.58 -17.52
C ILE A 677 -6.17 -1.32 -16.61
N LEU A 678 -5.97 -0.65 -15.47
CA LEU A 678 -7.07 -0.23 -14.60
C LEU A 678 -8.03 0.73 -15.31
N GLY A 679 -7.50 1.55 -16.23
CA GLY A 679 -8.23 2.46 -17.09
C GLY A 679 -9.36 1.81 -17.88
N SER A 680 -9.14 0.56 -18.32
CA SER A 680 -10.16 -0.23 -19.02
C SER A 680 -11.42 -0.46 -18.16
N LEU A 681 -11.34 -0.37 -16.84
CA LEU A 681 -12.50 -0.39 -15.94
C LEU A 681 -13.34 0.87 -16.10
N TYR A 682 -12.69 2.02 -16.20
CA TYR A 682 -13.36 3.31 -16.36
C TYR A 682 -14.06 3.40 -17.73
N ASP A 683 -13.37 2.99 -18.79
CA ASP A 683 -13.96 2.91 -20.14
C ASP A 683 -15.18 1.98 -20.16
N THR A 684 -15.07 0.82 -19.50
CA THR A 684 -16.16 -0.18 -19.42
C THR A 684 -17.44 0.37 -18.83
N PHE A 685 -17.33 1.22 -17.81
CA PHE A 685 -18.47 1.76 -17.08
C PHE A 685 -18.82 3.20 -17.46
N GLY A 686 -18.21 3.73 -18.54
CA GLY A 686 -18.47 5.08 -19.00
C GLY A 686 -18.08 6.14 -17.97
N ILE A 687 -16.98 5.94 -17.24
CA ILE A 687 -16.48 6.88 -16.24
C ILE A 687 -15.55 7.87 -16.95
N HIS A 688 -16.01 9.12 -17.12
CA HIS A 688 -15.29 10.15 -17.85
C HIS A 688 -15.40 11.53 -17.19
N SER A 689 -14.59 12.48 -17.65
CA SER A 689 -14.70 13.88 -17.24
C SER A 689 -16.09 14.46 -17.56
N LYS A 690 -16.62 15.28 -16.67
CA LYS A 690 -17.95 15.89 -16.80
C LYS A 690 -18.11 16.61 -18.15
N GLY A 691 -19.18 16.28 -18.88
CA GLY A 691 -19.52 16.91 -20.18
C GLY A 691 -19.06 16.13 -21.42
N ILE A 692 -18.29 15.06 -21.25
CA ILE A 692 -17.98 14.10 -22.33
C ILE A 692 -19.12 13.07 -22.41
N LYS A 693 -19.43 12.55 -23.60
CA LYS A 693 -20.29 11.36 -23.73
C LYS A 693 -19.38 10.14 -23.90
N PRO A 694 -19.52 9.08 -23.09
CA PRO A 694 -18.74 7.87 -23.27
C PRO A 694 -19.27 7.08 -24.45
N ASP A 695 -18.38 6.36 -25.11
CA ASP A 695 -18.79 5.31 -26.04
C ASP A 695 -19.45 4.17 -25.27
N GLY A 696 -20.56 3.64 -25.81
CA GLY A 696 -21.27 2.53 -25.18
C GLY A 696 -20.46 1.23 -25.28
N VAL A 697 -20.21 0.59 -24.14
CA VAL A 697 -19.50 -0.69 -24.07
C VAL A 697 -20.51 -1.84 -23.98
N SER A 698 -20.36 -2.85 -24.85
CA SER A 698 -21.21 -4.05 -24.79
C SER A 698 -20.92 -4.88 -23.54
N LEU A 699 -21.91 -5.63 -23.03
CA LEU A 699 -21.73 -6.54 -21.88
C LEU A 699 -20.58 -7.54 -22.09
N LYS A 700 -20.39 -8.01 -23.33
CA LYS A 700 -19.29 -8.92 -23.69
C LYS A 700 -17.94 -8.23 -23.49
N GLN A 701 -17.79 -7.01 -24.02
CA GLN A 701 -16.58 -6.20 -23.89
C GLN A 701 -16.31 -5.84 -22.43
N ALA A 702 -17.35 -5.52 -21.66
CA ALA A 702 -17.24 -5.25 -20.23
C ALA A 702 -16.67 -6.45 -19.46
N LYS A 703 -17.17 -7.65 -19.75
CA LYS A 703 -16.67 -8.88 -19.14
C LYS A 703 -15.21 -9.16 -19.52
N GLU A 704 -14.85 -8.94 -20.79
CA GLU A 704 -13.47 -9.10 -21.27
C GLU A 704 -12.50 -8.13 -20.58
N ASN A 705 -12.87 -6.86 -20.46
CA ASN A 705 -12.07 -5.84 -19.79
C ASN A 705 -11.83 -6.15 -18.31
N VAL A 706 -12.88 -6.56 -17.58
CA VAL A 706 -12.73 -6.95 -16.17
C VAL A 706 -11.86 -8.20 -16.03
N THR A 707 -12.05 -9.20 -16.91
CA THR A 707 -11.23 -10.43 -16.91
C THR A 707 -9.75 -10.11 -17.16
N LYS A 708 -9.46 -9.19 -18.09
CA LYS A 708 -8.10 -8.71 -18.37
C LYS A 708 -7.44 -8.10 -17.13
N ILE A 709 -8.16 -7.26 -16.38
CA ILE A 709 -7.67 -6.64 -15.16
C ILE A 709 -7.36 -7.69 -14.10
N VAL A 710 -8.30 -8.60 -13.84
CA VAL A 710 -8.13 -9.68 -12.86
C VAL A 710 -6.92 -10.55 -13.20
N SER A 711 -6.80 -10.95 -14.48
CA SER A 711 -5.66 -11.74 -14.96
C SER A 711 -4.33 -11.00 -14.76
N TYR A 712 -4.28 -9.71 -15.06
CA TYR A 712 -3.08 -8.90 -14.91
C TYR A 712 -2.64 -8.76 -13.44
N VAL A 713 -3.59 -8.52 -12.53
CA VAL A 713 -3.29 -8.45 -11.09
C VAL A 713 -2.80 -9.81 -10.57
N LYS A 714 -3.49 -10.91 -10.90
CA LYS A 714 -3.09 -12.27 -10.51
C LYS A 714 -1.68 -12.63 -11.02
N ASP A 715 -1.38 -12.30 -12.28
CA ASP A 715 -0.06 -12.53 -12.89
C ASP A 715 1.03 -11.69 -12.20
N THR A 716 0.74 -10.43 -11.89
CA THR A 716 1.68 -9.54 -11.18
C THR A 716 2.00 -10.09 -9.78
N VAL A 717 0.99 -10.51 -9.02
CA VAL A 717 1.18 -11.14 -7.69
C VAL A 717 2.03 -12.40 -7.81
N SER A 718 1.74 -13.24 -8.80
CA SER A 718 2.46 -14.50 -9.02
C SER A 718 3.94 -14.25 -9.35
N LYS A 719 4.24 -13.29 -10.23
CA LYS A 719 5.61 -12.88 -10.58
C LYS A 719 6.38 -12.33 -9.38
N VAL A 720 5.74 -11.54 -8.52
CA VAL A 720 6.36 -11.04 -7.28
C VAL A 720 6.67 -12.22 -6.36
N LYS A 721 5.72 -13.14 -6.16
CA LYS A 721 5.94 -14.32 -5.31
C LYS A 721 7.06 -15.21 -5.84
N GLU A 722 7.11 -15.47 -7.15
CA GLU A 722 8.17 -16.23 -7.80
C GLU A 722 9.53 -15.55 -7.62
N ARG A 723 9.63 -14.26 -7.94
CA ARG A 723 10.88 -13.49 -7.83
C ARG A 723 11.48 -13.52 -6.44
N TYR A 724 10.65 -13.42 -5.40
CA TYR A 724 11.08 -13.40 -4.01
C TYR A 724 10.97 -14.76 -3.31
N GLN A 725 10.67 -15.84 -4.05
CA GLN A 725 10.51 -17.21 -3.54
C GLN A 725 9.55 -17.29 -2.34
N LEU A 726 8.47 -16.49 -2.39
CA LEU A 726 7.45 -16.46 -1.36
C LEU A 726 6.51 -17.65 -1.51
N SER A 727 5.96 -18.13 -0.38
CA SER A 727 4.92 -19.17 -0.43
C SER A 727 3.65 -18.63 -1.08
N GLU A 728 2.82 -19.50 -1.66
CA GLU A 728 1.53 -19.10 -2.24
C GLU A 728 0.63 -18.39 -1.22
N THR A 729 0.71 -18.77 0.06
CA THR A 729 -0.05 -18.18 1.17
C THR A 729 0.56 -16.88 1.72
N SER A 730 1.78 -16.53 1.33
CA SER A 730 2.45 -15.33 1.83
C SER A 730 1.81 -14.08 1.22
N ALA A 731 1.52 -13.09 2.08
CA ALA A 731 1.10 -11.77 1.62
C ALA A 731 2.24 -11.07 0.88
N THR A 732 1.88 -10.34 -0.17
CA THR A 732 2.75 -9.45 -0.95
C THR A 732 2.78 -8.04 -0.37
N ASN A 733 2.59 -7.90 0.95
CA ASN A 733 2.56 -6.63 1.66
C ASN A 733 3.87 -6.44 2.42
N GLY A 734 4.85 -5.78 1.80
CA GLY A 734 6.19 -5.68 2.38
C GLY A 734 7.20 -4.94 1.52
N PRO A 735 8.51 -5.14 1.76
CA PRO A 735 9.56 -4.53 0.95
C PRO A 735 9.63 -5.07 -0.50
N GLN A 736 8.82 -6.09 -0.82
CA GLN A 736 8.60 -6.62 -2.17
C GLN A 736 7.62 -5.77 -2.99
N GLY A 737 7.03 -4.72 -2.39
CA GLY A 737 5.95 -3.92 -2.96
C GLY A 737 4.61 -4.18 -2.27
N ILE A 738 3.55 -3.55 -2.78
CA ILE A 738 2.16 -3.88 -2.46
C ILE A 738 1.52 -4.21 -3.81
N VAL A 739 1.34 -5.51 -4.06
CA VAL A 739 0.41 -5.99 -5.10
C VAL A 739 -0.67 -6.70 -4.32
N SER A 740 -1.54 -5.91 -3.73
CA SER A 740 -2.67 -6.39 -2.95
C SER A 740 -3.82 -6.59 -3.92
#